data_AF-A0AA41X9U6-F1
#
_entry.id   AF-A0AA41X9U6-F1
#
_cell.length_a   1.000
_cell.length_b   1.000
_cell.length_c   1.000
_cell.angle_alpha   90.00
_cell.angle_beta   90.00
_cell.angle_gamma   90.00
#
_symmetry.space_group_name_H-M   'P 1'
#
loop_
_entity.id
_entity.type
_entity.pdbx_description
1 polymer ?
#
loop_
_entity_poly.entity_id
_entity_poly.type
_entity_poly.pdbx_seq_one_letter_code
_entity_poly.pdbx_strand_id
1 'polypeptide(L)'
;MKNLKDAILYFHVEGQPFRILSYNDDKNVQRSFPDSIQLLSMTDLDAELTRLLTMTENQKRSLCFYPNGSARVNDITEIRWHFVDIDEGGGSKDEQWERVLSAPLRPTLVYRGRAGHKVFYRVTDAYWDLNAFQQSKSHYKNVNQQLVDFFHADQAVNTPQYALRLPFTNNYKHWKEQVFTEEVILFEPENVYTQEEIAQAFPQTEKIHRPSNPVLDYSNFPEHQQVLTSFSEYMDSEGLMQIDRGDRISVQCPVHDDSTPSAVLFKDSLFFYCSSKEKCEAGGGKPLRWLVDYKKWDKMVPFFDTLEQAIHKRRYEGITLEKMGSSDYIPMETYLHSDSPHTEKILQNIHDVMNERNITVDSKSNDIYRSMINYVHSNQREIMICPLEPGGGKSTFMETLVRYHLQNDVANAGCIIVVERIETAKALARSLGKYRTKVDWNPDVPSYRFNEAAYVMESAFTSEHCKQNLTEYEFGVCRGCPELKRCPITRKYQDQQNHPIVIISHARLTMDGGGLNKYKTWRNIDGKTYERNLLIVDEKPTLISTHGLGLGDLDIFLFNVNAMAMHIDSTKVELIRKTIGQLREDIMDCLSIDRVLKPAANYSSFDIQSVWYKHYRGKNAGILNQIEYLLQNGGLVSKNSFSDLTVHFSRDHHYALEDFTTLILDGTAAHDMEYRSAQNIKVLQTPRVRDYNLLTFHAAPLTMSKSVLQSNPKLLDDIANTARNLADEQNVLVLCYKQYRHYLEEQLADEIKRGAVMVNHYGNVKGSNKYAHCTALILAGIQNKGDAYYISRFEKIYGQAAETGTLSSKHHARRFKNVDLEAFKLNDQLVYTIQDICRVAIRNRSNTSPVQVYIPTKDQVFLQLLQDYFINSKCCVWLSEQAMPNWYSKCEDLFSSLPVGHKLKKSELRSELALEGPAGKKQFQRIQKMELFSQLLAQYSITEFNARTYSKVAVQPVQKAKDMVLV
;
A
#
# COMPACT_ATOMS: atom_id res chain seq x y z
N MET A 1 2.50 58.25 -4.88
CA MET A 1 3.84 58.24 -5.51
C MET A 1 4.94 57.98 -4.49
N LYS A 2 5.17 58.86 -3.49
CA LYS A 2 6.22 58.67 -2.47
C LYS A 2 6.17 57.28 -1.78
N ASN A 3 5.03 56.88 -1.23
CA ASN A 3 4.89 55.58 -0.54
C ASN A 3 5.17 54.37 -1.46
N LEU A 4 4.81 54.46 -2.73
CA LEU A 4 5.09 53.42 -3.73
C LEU A 4 6.60 53.32 -4.00
N LYS A 5 7.29 54.46 -4.11
CA LYS A 5 8.75 54.53 -4.25
C LYS A 5 9.44 53.90 -3.04
N ASP A 6 9.00 54.25 -1.84
CA ASP A 6 9.57 53.72 -0.60
C ASP A 6 9.37 52.19 -0.52
N ALA A 7 8.20 51.68 -0.92
CA ALA A 7 7.95 50.23 -1.01
C ALA A 7 8.86 49.54 -2.04
N ILE A 8 9.04 50.12 -3.24
CA ILE A 8 9.94 49.59 -4.27
C ILE A 8 11.38 49.53 -3.75
N LEU A 9 11.86 50.62 -3.12
CA LEU A 9 13.20 50.68 -2.54
C LEU A 9 13.39 49.64 -1.44
N TYR A 10 12.35 49.35 -0.67
CA TYR A 10 12.41 48.36 0.40
C TYR A 10 12.49 46.91 -0.11
N PHE A 11 11.80 46.58 -1.22
CA PHE A 11 11.88 45.26 -1.85
C PHE A 11 13.11 45.08 -2.77
N HIS A 12 13.71 46.19 -3.19
CA HIS A 12 14.85 46.21 -4.11
C HIS A 12 16.12 45.60 -3.48
N VAL A 13 16.92 44.94 -4.31
CA VAL A 13 18.24 44.42 -3.96
C VAL A 13 19.27 45.30 -4.63
N GLU A 14 20.21 45.81 -3.85
CA GLU A 14 21.33 46.55 -4.38
C GLU A 14 22.08 45.71 -5.44
N GLY A 15 22.31 46.30 -6.62
CA GLY A 15 22.98 45.62 -7.73
C GLY A 15 22.09 44.70 -8.60
N GLN A 16 20.79 44.55 -8.31
CA GLN A 16 19.86 43.76 -9.15
C GLN A 16 18.73 44.62 -9.74
N PRO A 17 18.28 44.38 -10.99
CA PRO A 17 17.17 45.15 -11.54
C PRO A 17 15.84 44.80 -10.84
N PHE A 18 14.99 45.80 -10.59
CA PHE A 18 13.67 45.56 -10.02
C PHE A 18 12.70 45.08 -11.12
N ARG A 19 12.31 43.80 -11.05
CA ARG A 19 11.47 43.16 -12.08
C ARG A 19 10.00 43.38 -11.80
N ILE A 20 9.31 43.93 -12.78
CA ILE A 20 7.87 44.17 -12.76
C ILE A 20 7.20 43.29 -13.81
N LEU A 21 6.06 42.70 -13.44
CA LEU A 21 5.14 42.02 -14.35
C LEU A 21 3.89 42.90 -14.51
N SER A 22 3.54 43.23 -15.76
CA SER A 22 2.27 43.87 -16.07
C SER A 22 1.46 43.04 -17.04
N TYR A 23 0.20 42.77 -16.71
CA TYR A 23 -0.74 41.98 -17.50
C TYR A 23 -2.16 42.59 -17.45
N ASN A 24 -3.05 42.09 -18.31
CA ASN A 24 -4.45 42.51 -18.32
C ASN A 24 -5.21 41.86 -17.15
N ASP A 25 -5.70 42.67 -16.21
CA ASP A 25 -6.27 42.20 -14.93
C ASP A 25 -7.68 41.60 -15.08
N ASP A 26 -8.43 42.03 -16.10
CA ASP A 26 -9.81 41.58 -16.34
C ASP A 26 -9.89 40.63 -17.53
N LYS A 27 -10.03 39.33 -17.22
CA LYS A 27 -10.14 38.24 -18.20
C LYS A 27 -11.37 38.34 -19.10
N ASN A 28 -12.38 39.14 -18.71
CA ASN A 28 -13.60 39.34 -19.50
C ASN A 28 -13.44 40.44 -20.57
N VAL A 29 -12.29 41.12 -20.62
CA VAL A 29 -11.99 42.15 -21.62
C VAL A 29 -11.04 41.56 -22.68
N GLN A 30 -11.56 41.31 -23.89
CA GLN A 30 -10.89 40.73 -25.08
C GLN A 30 -9.68 41.51 -25.64
N ARG A 31 -9.09 42.47 -24.90
CA ARG A 31 -7.95 43.24 -25.44
C ARG A 31 -6.67 42.39 -25.43
N SER A 32 -6.04 42.28 -26.60
CA SER A 32 -4.86 41.47 -26.89
C SER A 32 -3.54 42.19 -26.55
N PHE A 33 -3.37 42.65 -25.32
CA PHE A 33 -2.05 43.15 -24.91
C PHE A 33 -1.24 42.00 -24.29
N PRO A 34 -0.04 41.69 -24.80
CA PRO A 34 0.78 40.64 -24.22
C PRO A 34 1.25 41.03 -22.83
N ASP A 35 1.49 40.03 -21.99
CA ASP A 35 2.16 40.20 -20.70
C ASP A 35 3.54 40.79 -20.94
N SER A 36 3.86 41.85 -20.21
CA SER A 36 5.15 42.52 -20.32
C SER A 36 5.88 42.42 -19.00
N ILE A 37 7.04 41.77 -19.02
CA ILE A 37 8.02 41.86 -17.93
C ILE A 37 8.91 43.06 -18.24
N GLN A 38 8.92 44.07 -17.37
CA GLN A 38 9.72 45.28 -17.51
C GLN A 38 10.76 45.35 -16.40
N LEU A 39 11.97 45.81 -16.73
CA LEU A 39 13.02 46.11 -15.77
C LEU A 39 12.91 47.58 -15.40
N LEU A 40 12.67 47.88 -14.13
CA LEU A 40 12.62 49.25 -13.64
C LEU A 40 14.05 49.75 -13.39
N SER A 41 14.42 50.84 -14.05
CA SER A 41 15.69 51.51 -13.77
C SER A 41 15.63 52.19 -12.42
N MET A 42 16.56 51.84 -11.53
CA MET A 42 16.64 52.45 -10.20
C MET A 42 17.29 53.84 -10.23
N THR A 43 18.07 54.15 -11.27
CA THR A 43 18.72 55.47 -11.43
C THR A 43 17.73 56.56 -11.84
N ASP A 44 16.67 56.21 -12.58
CA ASP A 44 15.64 57.13 -13.09
C ASP A 44 14.22 56.76 -12.59
N LEU A 45 14.15 56.23 -11.38
CA LEU A 45 12.96 55.61 -10.80
C LEU A 45 11.70 56.50 -10.88
N ASP A 46 11.82 57.80 -10.62
CA ASP A 46 10.68 58.72 -10.61
C ASP A 46 10.07 58.90 -12.01
N ALA A 47 10.90 58.99 -13.05
CA ALA A 47 10.45 59.15 -14.43
C ALA A 47 9.83 57.84 -14.96
N GLU A 48 10.49 56.71 -14.72
CA GLU A 48 9.98 55.39 -15.13
C GLU A 48 8.68 55.03 -14.42
N LEU A 49 8.58 55.29 -13.12
CA LEU A 49 7.37 55.01 -12.33
C LEU A 49 6.19 55.87 -12.80
N THR A 50 6.43 57.14 -13.10
CA THR A 50 5.40 58.03 -13.67
C THR A 50 4.90 57.49 -15.01
N ARG A 51 5.82 57.14 -15.92
CA ARG A 51 5.49 56.55 -17.23
C ARG A 51 4.68 55.26 -17.08
N LEU A 52 5.11 54.37 -16.19
CA LEU A 52 4.45 53.09 -15.93
C LEU A 52 3.05 53.26 -15.36
N LEU A 53 2.86 54.12 -14.36
CA LEU A 53 1.56 54.35 -13.75
C LEU A 53 0.57 54.97 -14.73
N THR A 54 1.01 55.92 -15.57
CA THR A 54 0.18 56.47 -16.65
C THR A 54 -0.20 55.38 -17.65
N MET A 55 0.74 54.50 -18.02
CA MET A 55 0.47 53.37 -18.92
C MET A 55 -0.55 52.39 -18.32
N THR A 56 -0.38 51.98 -17.07
CA THR A 56 -1.29 51.04 -16.39
C THR A 56 -2.67 51.63 -16.20
N GLU A 57 -2.78 52.92 -15.89
CA GLU A 57 -4.07 53.61 -15.73
C GLU A 57 -4.80 53.76 -17.08
N ASN A 58 -4.10 54.08 -18.16
CA ASN A 58 -4.70 54.20 -19.49
C ASN A 58 -5.13 52.83 -20.06
N GLN A 59 -4.35 51.79 -19.78
CA GLN A 59 -4.57 50.44 -20.34
C GLN A 59 -5.32 49.51 -19.39
N LYS A 60 -5.62 49.93 -18.16
CA LYS A 60 -6.26 49.15 -17.09
C LYS A 60 -5.51 47.82 -16.82
N ARG A 61 -4.19 47.92 -16.63
CA ARG A 61 -3.29 46.76 -16.40
C ARG A 61 -2.86 46.66 -14.95
N SER A 62 -2.69 45.44 -14.45
CA SER A 62 -2.06 45.22 -13.15
C SER A 62 -0.59 45.59 -13.19
N LEU A 63 -0.07 45.98 -12.03
CA LEU A 63 1.36 46.10 -11.78
C LEU A 63 1.74 45.13 -10.64
N CYS A 64 2.54 44.13 -10.98
CA CYS A 64 3.01 43.10 -10.04
C CYS A 64 4.54 43.10 -9.97
N PHE A 65 5.09 42.53 -8.92
CA PHE A 65 6.52 42.36 -8.71
C PHE A 65 6.83 40.97 -8.17
N TYR A 66 8.10 40.59 -8.24
CA TYR A 66 8.61 39.34 -7.69
C TYR A 66 9.33 39.64 -6.37
N PRO A 67 8.77 39.27 -5.20
CA PRO A 67 9.36 39.63 -3.90
C PRO A 67 10.81 39.12 -3.74
N ASN A 68 11.10 37.92 -4.24
CA ASN A 68 12.45 37.35 -4.26
C ASN A 68 13.25 37.66 -5.54
N GLY A 69 12.83 38.65 -6.33
CA GLY A 69 13.63 39.27 -7.40
C GLY A 69 13.57 38.64 -8.78
N SER A 70 12.93 37.48 -8.98
CA SER A 70 12.89 36.83 -10.29
C SER A 70 11.60 36.07 -10.62
N ALA A 71 11.25 36.03 -11.91
CA ALA A 71 10.20 35.21 -12.51
C ALA A 71 10.59 33.74 -12.70
N ARG A 72 11.89 33.44 -12.70
CA ARG A 72 12.44 32.08 -12.84
C ARG A 72 13.10 31.69 -11.53
N VAL A 73 12.73 30.53 -10.99
CA VAL A 73 13.28 30.02 -9.71
C VAL A 73 14.80 29.89 -9.76
N ASN A 74 15.34 29.41 -10.90
CA ASN A 74 16.77 29.19 -11.06
C ASN A 74 17.60 30.48 -11.06
N ASP A 75 16.95 31.63 -11.24
CA ASP A 75 17.60 32.95 -11.26
C ASP A 75 17.47 33.67 -9.90
N ILE A 76 16.81 33.05 -8.91
CA ILE A 76 16.72 33.58 -7.55
C ILE A 76 18.04 33.25 -6.84
N THR A 77 18.77 34.29 -6.42
CA THR A 77 20.07 34.14 -5.75
C THR A 77 19.93 33.91 -4.24
N GLU A 78 18.84 34.38 -3.64
CA GLU A 78 18.54 34.26 -2.22
C GLU A 78 17.03 34.37 -1.98
N ILE A 79 16.55 33.79 -0.88
CA ILE A 79 15.18 34.02 -0.40
C ILE A 79 15.23 35.11 0.66
N ARG A 80 14.49 36.20 0.43
CA ARG A 80 14.34 37.31 1.38
C ARG A 80 12.95 37.39 1.99
N TRP A 81 11.98 36.73 1.33
CA TRP A 81 10.57 36.82 1.69
C TRP A 81 9.90 35.45 1.63
N HIS A 82 9.24 35.09 2.74
CA HIS A 82 8.08 34.21 2.74
C HIS A 82 6.82 35.06 2.63
N PHE A 83 5.82 34.58 1.89
CA PHE A 83 4.62 35.36 1.66
C PHE A 83 3.42 34.49 1.28
N VAL A 84 2.24 34.97 1.64
CA VAL A 84 0.95 34.34 1.33
C VAL A 84 -0.07 35.38 0.84
N ASP A 85 -1.02 34.95 0.00
CA ASP A 85 -2.14 35.76 -0.47
C ASP A 85 -3.45 35.15 0.04
N ILE A 86 -4.11 35.82 0.99
CA ILE A 86 -5.39 35.40 1.55
C ILE A 86 -6.48 35.97 0.66
N ASP A 87 -7.23 35.10 -0.02
CA ASP A 87 -8.31 35.49 -0.93
C ASP A 87 -9.70 35.32 -0.28
N GLU A 88 -10.76 35.39 -1.10
CA GLU A 88 -12.15 35.27 -0.63
C GLU A 88 -12.44 33.89 0.00
N GLY A 89 -11.65 32.85 -0.31
CA GLY A 89 -11.76 31.52 0.29
C GLY A 89 -11.22 31.43 1.72
N GLY A 90 -10.41 32.41 2.15
CA GLY A 90 -9.82 32.47 3.49
C GLY A 90 -10.74 33.04 4.59
N GLY A 91 -11.96 33.45 4.25
CA GLY A 91 -12.94 34.10 5.13
C GLY A 91 -13.16 35.58 4.79
N SER A 92 -13.98 36.26 5.56
CA SER A 92 -14.21 37.72 5.44
C SER A 92 -12.95 38.53 5.80
N LYS A 93 -12.84 39.77 5.31
CA LYS A 93 -11.64 40.60 5.57
C LYS A 93 -11.38 40.84 7.07
N ASP A 94 -12.43 40.92 7.88
CA ASP A 94 -12.29 41.10 9.33
C ASP A 94 -11.77 39.81 9.98
N GLU A 95 -12.31 38.64 9.64
CA GLU A 95 -11.80 37.34 10.11
C GLU A 95 -10.35 37.10 9.67
N GLN A 96 -10.02 37.46 8.42
CA GLN A 96 -8.64 37.40 7.92
C GLN A 96 -7.71 38.29 8.76
N TRP A 97 -8.16 39.50 9.10
CA TRP A 97 -7.38 40.45 9.88
C TRP A 97 -7.21 40.00 11.33
N GLU A 98 -8.26 39.47 11.97
CA GLU A 98 -8.16 38.84 13.29
C GLU A 98 -7.14 37.70 13.29
N ARG A 99 -7.14 36.87 12.24
CA ARG A 99 -6.17 35.79 12.07
C ARG A 99 -4.74 36.31 11.94
N VAL A 100 -4.52 37.35 11.14
CA VAL A 100 -3.24 38.05 11.03
C VAL A 100 -2.76 38.58 12.37
N LEU A 101 -3.65 39.18 13.17
CA LEU A 101 -3.32 39.67 14.51
C LEU A 101 -3.05 38.55 15.53
N SER A 102 -3.64 37.37 15.34
CA SER A 102 -3.45 36.19 16.19
C SER A 102 -2.20 35.36 15.83
N ALA A 103 -1.47 35.73 14.78
CA ALA A 103 -0.32 34.97 14.31
C ALA A 103 0.76 34.84 15.41
N PRO A 104 1.36 33.65 15.62
CA PRO A 104 2.42 33.45 16.62
C PRO A 104 3.63 34.37 16.43
N LEU A 105 3.94 34.70 15.18
CA LEU A 105 4.91 35.74 14.81
C LEU A 105 4.19 36.85 14.05
N ARG A 106 4.47 38.10 14.43
CA ARG A 106 3.92 39.25 13.71
C ARG A 106 4.53 39.37 12.31
N PRO A 107 3.73 39.63 11.27
CA PRO A 107 4.27 39.86 9.94
C PRO A 107 5.15 41.11 9.87
N THR A 108 6.08 41.14 8.91
CA THR A 108 6.86 42.34 8.59
C THR A 108 6.02 43.38 7.84
N LEU A 109 5.18 42.92 6.92
CA LEU A 109 4.35 43.78 6.07
C LEU A 109 3.03 43.07 5.76
N VAL A 110 1.92 43.82 5.85
CA VAL A 110 0.61 43.38 5.37
C VAL A 110 -0.01 44.48 4.55
N TYR A 111 -0.50 44.13 3.36
CA TYR A 111 -1.34 45.03 2.58
C TYR A 111 -2.63 44.36 2.13
N ARG A 112 -3.68 45.18 2.14
CA ARG A 112 -5.06 44.83 1.84
C ARG A 112 -5.36 45.13 0.39
N GLY A 113 -5.85 44.13 -0.33
CA GLY A 113 -6.30 44.22 -1.70
C GLY A 113 -7.81 44.06 -1.84
N ARG A 114 -8.26 43.80 -3.08
CA ARG A 114 -9.68 43.55 -3.41
C ARG A 114 -10.22 42.33 -2.66
N ALA A 115 -9.58 41.17 -2.82
CA ALA A 115 -10.06 39.86 -2.35
C ALA A 115 -9.69 39.56 -0.89
N GLY A 116 -8.65 40.19 -0.34
CA GLY A 116 -8.18 39.92 1.01
C GLY A 116 -6.80 40.52 1.26
N HIS A 117 -5.99 39.86 2.10
CA HIS A 117 -4.71 40.39 2.61
C HIS A 117 -3.50 39.62 2.05
N LYS A 118 -2.41 40.33 1.77
CA LYS A 118 -1.11 39.74 1.46
C LYS A 118 -0.18 39.94 2.64
N VAL A 119 0.39 38.85 3.13
CA VAL A 119 1.17 38.81 4.38
C VAL A 119 2.60 38.42 4.03
N PHE A 120 3.57 39.19 4.54
CA PHE A 120 4.98 39.01 4.25
C PHE A 120 5.80 38.86 5.54
N TYR A 121 6.71 37.88 5.52
CA TYR A 121 7.74 37.68 6.53
C TYR A 121 9.11 37.84 5.89
N ARG A 122 9.88 38.80 6.39
CA ARG A 122 11.26 39.02 5.97
C ARG A 122 12.18 38.01 6.65
N VAL A 123 13.12 37.44 5.89
CA VAL A 123 14.09 36.48 6.41
C VAL A 123 15.54 36.89 6.23
N THR A 124 16.40 36.48 7.17
CA THR A 124 17.85 36.80 7.19
C THR A 124 18.77 35.63 6.89
N ASP A 125 18.33 34.37 7.05
CA ASP A 125 19.18 33.17 6.98
C ASP A 125 18.60 32.07 6.07
N ALA A 126 17.95 32.45 4.98
CA ALA A 126 17.21 31.47 4.21
C ALA A 126 18.11 30.39 3.59
N TYR A 127 17.74 29.13 3.80
CA TYR A 127 18.39 27.96 3.22
C TYR A 127 18.13 27.91 1.70
N TRP A 128 18.97 28.61 0.95
CA TRP A 128 18.89 28.72 -0.51
C TRP A 128 20.26 28.48 -1.16
N ASP A 129 20.54 27.22 -1.50
CA ASP A 129 21.77 26.80 -2.15
C ASP A 129 21.46 26.26 -3.55
N LEU A 130 22.01 26.90 -4.58
CA LEU A 130 21.86 26.47 -5.98
C LEU A 130 22.53 25.11 -6.26
N ASN A 131 23.46 24.67 -5.41
CA ASN A 131 24.07 23.34 -5.49
C ASN A 131 23.21 22.26 -4.83
N ALA A 132 22.36 22.64 -3.86
CA ALA A 132 21.36 21.79 -3.19
C ALA A 132 19.92 22.21 -3.54
N PHE A 133 19.72 22.61 -4.81
CA PHE A 133 18.55 23.36 -5.25
C PHE A 133 17.20 22.68 -4.96
N GLN A 134 17.13 21.35 -5.02
CA GLN A 134 15.88 20.62 -4.71
C GLN A 134 15.60 20.55 -3.21
N GLN A 135 16.63 20.44 -2.36
CA GLN A 135 16.45 20.54 -0.91
C GLN A 135 16.01 21.96 -0.53
N SER A 136 16.67 22.99 -1.05
CA SER A 136 16.31 24.39 -0.79
C SER A 136 14.89 24.73 -1.23
N LYS A 137 14.48 24.25 -2.41
CA LYS A 137 13.11 24.41 -2.90
C LYS A 137 12.08 23.71 -2.02
N SER A 138 12.39 22.52 -1.51
CA SER A 138 11.50 21.76 -0.63
C SER A 138 11.39 22.41 0.75
N HIS A 139 12.51 22.88 1.30
CA HIS A 139 12.55 23.61 2.56
C HIS A 139 11.71 24.89 2.51
N TYR A 140 11.90 25.73 1.48
CA TYR A 140 11.07 26.92 1.27
C TYR A 140 9.57 26.57 1.23
N LYS A 141 9.21 25.54 0.44
CA LYS A 141 7.83 25.11 0.30
C LYS A 141 7.20 24.66 1.60
N ASN A 142 7.94 23.95 2.45
CA ASN A 142 7.43 23.47 3.73
C ASN A 142 7.12 24.60 4.69
N VAL A 143 8.05 25.57 4.83
CA VAL A 143 7.83 26.75 5.67
C VAL A 143 6.67 27.60 5.12
N ASN A 144 6.62 27.84 3.82
CA ASN A 144 5.54 28.63 3.23
C ASN A 144 4.19 27.89 3.28
N GLN A 145 4.16 26.56 3.22
CA GLN A 145 2.94 25.77 3.34
C GLN A 145 2.32 25.87 4.75
N GLN A 146 3.14 25.91 5.81
CA GLN A 146 2.63 26.16 7.17
C GLN A 146 1.94 27.53 7.26
N LEU A 147 2.51 28.56 6.63
CA LEU A 147 1.87 29.89 6.57
C LEU A 147 0.57 29.84 5.77
N VAL A 148 0.56 29.17 4.61
CA VAL A 148 -0.64 29.02 3.79
C VAL A 148 -1.75 28.33 4.56
N ASP A 149 -1.43 27.24 5.26
CA ASP A 149 -2.40 26.46 6.02
C ASP A 149 -2.89 27.22 7.25
N PHE A 150 -1.99 27.91 7.98
CA PHE A 150 -2.38 28.73 9.12
C PHE A 150 -3.30 29.87 8.69
N PHE A 151 -2.96 30.61 7.62
CA PHE A 151 -3.73 31.76 7.18
C PHE A 151 -4.94 31.42 6.31
N HIS A 152 -5.16 30.15 5.96
CA HIS A 152 -6.13 29.70 4.96
C HIS A 152 -5.95 30.47 3.63
N ALA A 153 -4.70 30.61 3.20
CA ALA A 153 -4.33 31.38 2.02
C ALA A 153 -4.45 30.57 0.71
N ASP A 154 -4.30 31.24 -0.43
CA ASP A 154 -4.31 30.60 -1.74
C ASP A 154 -3.14 29.61 -1.88
N GLN A 155 -3.50 28.34 -2.06
CA GLN A 155 -2.58 27.21 -2.21
C GLN A 155 -1.69 27.30 -3.46
N ALA A 156 -2.04 28.15 -4.44
CA ALA A 156 -1.21 28.43 -5.61
C ALA A 156 0.03 29.29 -5.27
N VAL A 157 0.01 30.03 -4.16
CA VAL A 157 1.10 30.90 -3.69
C VAL A 157 2.06 30.10 -2.82
N ASN A 158 2.69 29.07 -3.41
CA ASN A 158 3.61 28.17 -2.70
C ASN A 158 5.01 28.09 -3.32
N THR A 159 5.38 29.06 -4.15
CA THR A 159 6.68 29.09 -4.82
C THR A 159 7.33 30.48 -4.72
N PRO A 160 8.67 30.54 -4.59
CA PRO A 160 9.36 31.79 -4.26
C PRO A 160 9.37 32.83 -5.39
N GLN A 161 9.09 32.40 -6.63
CA GLN A 161 9.01 33.23 -7.85
C GLN A 161 7.58 33.72 -8.15
N TYR A 162 6.63 33.53 -7.24
CA TYR A 162 5.26 33.97 -7.46
C TYR A 162 5.19 35.51 -7.47
N ALA A 163 4.43 36.08 -8.41
CA ALA A 163 4.28 37.52 -8.55
C ALA A 163 3.08 38.02 -7.74
N LEU A 164 3.27 39.08 -6.96
CA LEU A 164 2.19 39.74 -6.21
C LEU A 164 1.98 41.16 -6.72
N ARG A 165 0.76 41.69 -6.60
CA ARG A 165 0.48 43.09 -6.95
C ARG A 165 1.34 44.02 -6.10
N LEU A 166 1.90 45.05 -6.71
CA LEU A 166 2.76 46.00 -6.02
C LEU A 166 1.91 46.88 -5.08
N PRO A 167 2.33 47.13 -3.83
CA PRO A 167 1.57 47.97 -2.89
C PRO A 167 1.33 49.38 -3.44
N PHE A 168 0.24 50.03 -3.05
CA PHE A 168 -0.17 51.37 -3.50
C PHE A 168 -0.51 51.48 -5.00
N THR A 169 -0.70 50.37 -5.70
CA THR A 169 -1.14 50.36 -7.10
C THR A 169 -2.60 49.96 -7.24
N ASN A 170 -3.20 50.35 -8.36
CA ASN A 170 -4.59 50.03 -8.66
C ASN A 170 -4.71 48.58 -9.19
N ASN A 171 -5.73 47.90 -8.70
CA ASN A 171 -6.19 46.60 -9.14
C ASN A 171 -7.41 46.82 -10.04
N TYR A 172 -7.29 46.35 -11.29
CA TYR A 172 -8.30 46.57 -12.31
C TYR A 172 -9.14 45.32 -12.59
N LYS A 173 -9.06 44.29 -11.74
CA LYS A 173 -9.97 43.14 -11.86
C LYS A 173 -11.41 43.61 -11.60
N HIS A 174 -12.28 43.48 -12.61
CA HIS A 174 -13.65 44.02 -12.58
C HIS A 174 -13.73 45.54 -12.45
N TRP A 175 -12.76 46.28 -13.00
CA TRP A 175 -12.65 47.75 -12.87
C TRP A 175 -13.89 48.54 -13.33
N LYS A 176 -14.77 47.94 -14.13
CA LYS A 176 -16.05 48.56 -14.52
C LYS A 176 -17.01 48.75 -13.34
N GLU A 177 -16.89 47.91 -12.32
CA GLU A 177 -17.67 48.00 -11.09
C GLU A 177 -16.97 48.91 -10.09
N GLN A 178 -15.72 48.56 -9.74
CA GLN A 178 -14.92 49.30 -8.78
C GLN A 178 -13.43 49.04 -9.01
N VAL A 179 -12.63 50.09 -8.90
CA VAL A 179 -11.16 49.98 -8.84
C VAL A 179 -10.75 49.97 -7.37
N PHE A 180 -9.93 48.99 -6.98
CA PHE A 180 -9.38 48.89 -5.63
C PHE A 180 -7.91 49.26 -5.66
N THR A 181 -7.43 50.02 -4.67
CA THR A 181 -6.01 50.28 -4.50
C THR A 181 -5.46 49.33 -3.44
N GLU A 182 -4.30 48.71 -3.70
CA GLU A 182 -3.62 47.88 -2.71
C GLU A 182 -3.09 48.78 -1.58
N GLU A 183 -3.60 48.61 -0.36
CA GLU A 183 -3.34 49.50 0.78
C GLU A 183 -2.47 48.81 1.84
N VAL A 184 -1.31 49.37 2.16
CA VAL A 184 -0.48 48.87 3.28
C VAL A 184 -1.17 49.20 4.60
N ILE A 185 -1.50 48.18 5.39
CA ILE A 185 -2.20 48.31 6.67
C ILE A 185 -1.33 47.93 7.88
N LEU A 186 -0.22 47.23 7.65
CA LEU A 186 0.80 46.93 8.65
C LEU A 186 2.18 47.03 7.99
N PHE A 187 3.11 47.74 8.64
CA PHE A 187 4.52 47.77 8.23
C PHE A 187 5.40 47.92 9.46
N GLU A 188 5.97 46.80 9.90
CA GLU A 188 6.87 46.67 11.05
C GLU A 188 8.22 46.12 10.53
N PRO A 189 9.06 46.96 9.88
CA PRO A 189 10.27 46.51 9.19
C PRO A 189 11.34 45.88 10.10
N GLU A 190 11.23 46.08 11.41
CA GLU A 190 12.02 45.44 12.46
C GLU A 190 11.71 43.96 12.67
N ASN A 191 10.53 43.49 12.24
CA ASN A 191 10.16 42.08 12.32
C ASN A 191 10.89 41.30 11.22
N VAL A 192 12.03 40.72 11.57
CA VAL A 192 12.86 39.92 10.67
C VAL A 192 13.21 38.62 11.38
N TYR A 193 13.01 37.50 10.68
CA TYR A 193 13.08 36.17 11.27
C TYR A 193 14.03 35.26 10.50
N THR A 194 14.36 34.13 11.09
CA THR A 194 14.95 33.00 10.39
C THR A 194 13.86 32.10 9.79
N GLN A 195 14.21 31.30 8.79
CA GLN A 195 13.25 30.30 8.27
C GLN A 195 12.88 29.26 9.34
N GLU A 196 13.81 28.95 10.24
CA GLU A 196 13.60 28.02 11.35
C GLU A 196 12.67 28.61 12.42
N GLU A 197 12.83 29.90 12.79
CA GLU A 197 11.93 30.57 13.73
C GLU A 197 10.48 30.59 13.22
N ILE A 198 10.28 30.83 11.91
CA ILE A 198 8.95 30.72 11.29
C ILE A 198 8.46 29.27 11.37
N ALA A 199 9.30 28.30 11.00
CA ALA A 199 8.92 26.88 10.98
C ALA A 199 8.53 26.32 12.36
N GLN A 200 9.15 26.83 13.43
CA GLN A 200 8.90 26.42 14.82
C GLN A 200 7.70 27.12 15.44
N ALA A 201 7.45 28.39 15.07
CA ALA A 201 6.38 29.18 15.68
C ALA A 201 4.99 28.83 15.12
N PHE A 202 4.91 28.41 13.86
CA PHE A 202 3.64 28.03 13.22
C PHE A 202 3.35 26.53 13.37
N PRO A 203 2.06 26.12 13.41
CA PRO A 203 1.70 24.71 13.48
C PRO A 203 2.27 23.91 12.31
N GLN A 204 2.69 22.67 12.58
CA GLN A 204 3.17 21.79 11.53
C GLN A 204 2.05 21.46 10.52
N THR A 205 2.38 21.51 9.23
CA THR A 205 1.48 21.13 8.15
C THR A 205 1.48 19.61 7.94
N GLU A 206 0.31 19.04 7.62
CA GLU A 206 0.19 17.65 7.17
C GLU A 206 0.85 17.42 5.79
N LYS A 207 1.00 18.49 5.00
CA LYS A 207 1.52 18.43 3.62
C LYS A 207 3.00 18.78 3.57
N ILE A 208 3.84 17.74 3.62
CA ILE A 208 5.30 17.88 3.53
C ILE A 208 5.77 17.70 2.09
N HIS A 209 6.39 18.73 1.53
CA HIS A 209 7.07 18.71 0.23
C HIS A 209 8.47 18.07 0.39
N ARG A 210 8.72 17.02 -0.40
CA ARG A 210 10.01 16.32 -0.46
C ARG A 210 10.73 16.61 -1.79
N PRO A 211 12.06 16.51 -1.86
CA PRO A 211 12.82 16.71 -3.10
C PRO A 211 12.37 15.72 -4.18
N SER A 212 12.04 16.24 -5.38
CA SER A 212 11.51 15.47 -6.53
C SER A 212 12.46 14.38 -7.07
N ASN A 213 13.74 14.44 -6.70
CA ASN A 213 14.66 13.31 -6.68
C ASN A 213 15.61 13.57 -5.51
N PRO A 214 15.61 12.77 -4.43
CA PRO A 214 16.75 12.81 -3.52
C PRO A 214 17.98 12.43 -4.37
N VAL A 215 18.90 13.37 -4.54
CA VAL A 215 20.26 13.00 -4.94
C VAL A 215 20.72 12.05 -3.84
N LEU A 216 20.79 10.76 -4.16
CA LEU A 216 21.18 9.74 -3.20
C LEU A 216 22.62 10.03 -2.80
N ASP A 217 22.81 10.48 -1.57
CA ASP A 217 24.12 10.60 -0.97
C ASP A 217 24.62 9.19 -0.62
N TYR A 218 25.55 8.73 -1.43
CA TYR A 218 26.18 7.42 -1.33
C TYR A 218 27.34 7.40 -0.33
N SER A 219 27.80 8.56 0.18
CA SER A 219 28.99 8.65 1.05
C SER A 219 28.86 7.82 2.34
N ASN A 220 27.63 7.54 2.77
CA ASN A 220 27.32 6.77 3.98
C ASN A 220 27.40 5.24 3.81
N PHE A 221 27.80 4.73 2.64
CA PHE A 221 27.88 3.30 2.33
C PHE A 221 29.33 2.86 2.13
N PRO A 222 29.85 1.84 2.85
CA PRO A 222 31.22 1.35 2.66
C PRO A 222 31.54 0.95 1.20
N GLU A 223 30.54 0.47 0.46
CA GLU A 223 30.61 0.09 -0.95
C GLU A 223 30.89 1.29 -1.87
N HIS A 224 30.52 2.49 -1.46
CA HIS A 224 30.75 3.73 -2.21
C HIS A 224 32.22 3.97 -2.48
N GLN A 225 33.06 3.75 -1.45
CA GLN A 225 34.49 3.91 -1.58
C GLN A 225 35.07 2.91 -2.60
N GLN A 226 34.54 1.69 -2.67
CA GLN A 226 34.96 0.69 -3.66
C GLN A 226 34.64 1.13 -5.09
N VAL A 227 33.47 1.77 -5.29
CA VAL A 227 33.09 2.34 -6.58
C VAL A 227 34.04 3.49 -6.98
N LEU A 228 34.35 4.40 -6.06
CA LEU A 228 35.27 5.51 -6.31
C LEU A 228 36.70 5.01 -6.60
N THR A 229 37.21 4.06 -5.80
CA THR A 229 38.53 3.46 -6.04
C THR A 229 38.59 2.78 -7.39
N SER A 230 37.57 1.98 -7.74
CA SER A 230 37.53 1.30 -9.03
C SER A 230 37.42 2.29 -10.19
N PHE A 231 36.69 3.41 -10.03
CA PHE A 231 36.62 4.47 -11.04
C PHE A 231 38.00 5.08 -11.29
N SER A 232 38.72 5.44 -10.22
CA SER A 232 40.07 5.99 -10.32
C SER A 232 41.05 5.01 -10.98
N GLU A 233 41.01 3.72 -10.63
CA GLU A 233 41.83 2.69 -11.29
C GLU A 233 41.54 2.61 -12.80
N TYR A 234 40.28 2.78 -13.21
CA TYR A 234 39.89 2.77 -14.61
C TYR A 234 40.40 4.01 -15.35
N MET A 235 40.26 5.20 -14.77
CA MET A 235 40.80 6.44 -15.35
C MET A 235 42.31 6.34 -15.57
N ASP A 236 43.04 5.81 -14.58
CA ASP A 236 44.49 5.59 -14.70
C ASP A 236 44.83 4.57 -15.80
N SER A 237 44.04 3.49 -15.92
CA SER A 237 44.27 2.47 -16.95
C SER A 237 44.04 2.95 -18.38
N GLU A 238 43.20 3.97 -18.56
CA GLU A 238 42.90 4.62 -19.83
C GLU A 238 43.83 5.83 -20.10
N GLY A 239 44.74 6.14 -19.17
CA GLY A 239 45.66 7.28 -19.29
C GLY A 239 44.98 8.64 -19.19
N LEU A 240 43.80 8.71 -18.58
CA LEU A 240 43.00 9.93 -18.46
C LEU A 240 43.35 10.69 -17.19
N MET A 241 43.51 12.02 -17.29
CA MET A 241 43.82 12.84 -16.11
C MET A 241 42.66 12.87 -15.11
N GLN A 242 42.99 12.72 -13.82
CA GLN A 242 42.07 12.93 -12.70
C GLN A 242 42.70 13.79 -11.61
N ILE A 243 41.91 14.68 -11.01
CA ILE A 243 42.31 15.56 -9.91
C ILE A 243 41.24 15.48 -8.83
N ASP A 244 41.59 14.91 -7.69
CA ASP A 244 40.72 14.88 -6.52
C ASP A 244 40.68 16.27 -5.85
N ARG A 245 39.48 16.81 -5.65
CA ARG A 245 39.24 18.12 -5.03
C ARG A 245 38.52 18.02 -3.67
N GLY A 246 38.46 16.83 -3.07
CA GLY A 246 37.75 16.59 -1.82
C GLY A 246 36.33 16.08 -2.08
N ASP A 247 35.39 16.98 -2.39
CA ASP A 247 33.96 16.70 -2.64
C ASP A 247 33.69 16.09 -4.02
N ARG A 248 34.64 16.24 -4.95
CA ARG A 248 34.52 15.84 -6.35
C ARG A 248 35.86 15.48 -6.96
N ILE A 249 35.81 14.78 -8.08
CA ILE A 249 36.97 14.42 -8.91
C ILE A 249 36.82 15.12 -10.25
N SER A 250 37.70 16.07 -10.54
CA SER A 250 37.78 16.66 -11.89
C SER A 250 38.53 15.71 -12.80
N VAL A 251 37.96 15.37 -13.94
CA VAL A 251 38.55 14.38 -14.85
C VAL A 251 38.51 14.83 -16.31
N GLN A 252 39.45 14.32 -17.08
CA GLN A 252 39.40 14.29 -18.54
C GLN A 252 38.25 13.37 -18.97
N CYS A 253 37.41 13.82 -19.90
CA CYS A 253 36.13 13.16 -20.14
C CYS A 253 36.35 11.83 -20.90
N PRO A 254 35.94 10.67 -20.36
CA PRO A 254 36.13 9.38 -21.04
C PRO A 254 35.19 9.17 -22.24
N VAL A 255 34.26 10.11 -22.49
CA VAL A 255 33.24 10.01 -23.56
C VAL A 255 33.70 10.67 -24.86
N HIS A 256 34.54 11.70 -24.81
CA HIS A 256 35.04 12.41 -25.98
C HIS A 256 36.48 12.86 -25.76
N ASP A 257 37.21 13.10 -26.85
CA ASP A 257 38.60 13.51 -26.76
C ASP A 257 38.70 14.99 -26.36
N ASP A 258 39.28 15.23 -25.18
CA ASP A 258 39.69 16.54 -24.67
C ASP A 258 41.13 16.47 -24.18
N SER A 259 41.88 17.58 -24.22
CA SER A 259 43.28 17.63 -23.77
C SER A 259 43.43 18.06 -22.31
N THR A 260 42.33 18.45 -21.65
CA THR A 260 42.29 18.94 -20.28
C THR A 260 41.04 18.42 -19.55
N PRO A 261 41.02 18.39 -18.20
CA PRO A 261 39.84 17.97 -17.44
C PRO A 261 38.61 18.83 -17.75
N SER A 262 37.65 18.29 -18.51
CA SER A 262 36.40 18.98 -18.86
C SER A 262 35.16 18.44 -18.13
N ALA A 263 35.33 17.39 -17.33
CA ALA A 263 34.27 16.73 -16.58
C ALA A 263 34.54 16.68 -15.08
N VAL A 264 33.47 16.46 -14.31
CA VAL A 264 33.48 16.37 -12.86
C VAL A 264 32.61 15.20 -12.42
N LEU A 265 33.16 14.32 -11.60
CA LEU A 265 32.40 13.34 -10.82
C LEU A 265 32.20 13.88 -9.40
N PHE A 266 30.95 14.08 -9.01
CA PHE A 266 30.61 14.37 -7.61
C PHE A 266 30.68 13.08 -6.80
N LYS A 267 31.49 13.05 -5.74
CA LYS A 267 31.72 11.81 -4.99
C LYS A 267 30.43 11.34 -4.33
N ASP A 268 29.77 12.21 -3.58
CA ASP A 268 28.59 11.86 -2.78
C ASP A 268 27.45 11.31 -3.63
N SER A 269 27.19 11.92 -4.78
CA SER A 269 26.06 11.54 -5.65
C SER A 269 26.43 10.60 -6.79
N LEU A 270 27.72 10.24 -6.90
CA LEU A 270 28.30 9.53 -8.05
C LEU A 270 27.77 10.05 -9.39
N PHE A 271 27.58 11.37 -9.49
CA PHE A 271 27.02 12.00 -10.68
C PHE A 271 28.15 12.59 -11.52
N PHE A 272 28.20 12.21 -12.77
CA PHE A 272 29.23 12.56 -13.74
C PHE A 272 28.70 13.65 -14.68
N TYR A 273 29.34 14.81 -14.66
CA TYR A 273 28.93 15.97 -15.45
C TYR A 273 30.07 16.44 -16.35
N CYS A 274 29.79 16.62 -17.63
CA CYS A 274 30.71 17.24 -18.57
C CYS A 274 30.27 18.67 -18.92
N SER A 275 31.22 19.60 -18.93
CA SER A 275 30.97 21.01 -19.28
C SER A 275 30.64 21.23 -20.76
N SER A 276 31.00 20.29 -21.65
CA SER A 276 30.77 20.34 -23.10
C SER A 276 29.35 19.92 -23.51
N LYS A 277 28.33 20.65 -23.03
CA LYS A 277 26.91 20.28 -23.15
C LYS A 277 26.42 19.88 -24.54
N GLU A 278 26.94 20.52 -25.59
CA GLU A 278 26.50 20.32 -26.98
C GLU A 278 27.28 19.22 -27.72
N LYS A 279 28.42 18.77 -27.19
CA LYS A 279 29.35 17.85 -27.86
C LYS A 279 29.56 16.53 -27.12
N CYS A 280 28.95 16.38 -25.96
CA CYS A 280 29.13 15.23 -25.08
C CYS A 280 27.78 14.69 -24.59
N GLU A 281 27.57 13.38 -24.72
CA GLU A 281 26.36 12.71 -24.20
C GLU A 281 26.20 12.84 -22.67
N ALA A 282 27.30 13.10 -21.95
CA ALA A 282 27.32 13.39 -20.51
C ALA A 282 27.09 14.87 -20.17
N GLY A 283 26.86 15.73 -21.16
CA GLY A 283 26.70 17.18 -21.00
C GLY A 283 25.53 17.62 -20.11
N GLY A 284 24.47 16.81 -20.03
CA GLY A 284 23.35 17.03 -19.11
C GLY A 284 23.59 16.54 -17.68
N GLY A 285 24.76 15.94 -17.42
CA GLY A 285 25.01 15.15 -16.22
C GLY A 285 24.33 13.78 -16.28
N LYS A 286 25.08 12.73 -15.92
CA LYS A 286 24.64 11.33 -15.94
C LYS A 286 25.13 10.63 -14.67
N PRO A 287 24.40 9.63 -14.15
CA PRO A 287 24.95 8.77 -13.11
C PRO A 287 26.23 8.09 -13.58
N LEU A 288 27.20 7.89 -12.69
CA LEU A 288 28.45 7.19 -13.03
C LEU A 288 28.19 5.77 -13.57
N ARG A 289 27.12 5.10 -13.11
CA ARG A 289 26.69 3.81 -13.66
C ARG A 289 26.40 3.86 -15.16
N TRP A 290 25.80 4.95 -15.65
CA TRP A 290 25.58 5.13 -17.09
C TRP A 290 26.92 5.16 -17.83
N LEU A 291 27.93 5.84 -17.29
CA LEU A 291 29.25 5.90 -17.91
C LEU A 291 29.92 4.52 -17.93
N VAL A 292 29.80 3.76 -16.85
CA VAL A 292 30.27 2.37 -16.76
C VAL A 292 29.64 1.51 -17.86
N ASP A 293 28.32 1.59 -18.02
CA ASP A 293 27.60 0.82 -19.04
C ASP A 293 27.97 1.29 -20.46
N TYR A 294 28.10 2.61 -20.67
CA TYR A 294 28.47 3.22 -21.95
C TYR A 294 29.87 2.83 -22.40
N LYS A 295 30.85 2.88 -21.49
CA LYS A 295 32.25 2.51 -21.75
C LYS A 295 32.51 1.01 -21.62
N LYS A 296 31.49 0.22 -21.24
CA LYS A 296 31.60 -1.23 -21.00
C LYS A 296 32.67 -1.57 -19.95
N TRP A 297 32.70 -0.82 -18.86
CA TRP A 297 33.59 -1.07 -17.73
C TRP A 297 33.06 -2.22 -16.85
N ASP A 298 32.98 -3.42 -17.42
CA ASP A 298 32.30 -4.58 -16.84
C ASP A 298 32.80 -4.97 -15.44
N LYS A 299 34.04 -4.61 -15.07
CA LYS A 299 34.57 -4.90 -13.73
C LYS A 299 34.02 -3.97 -12.64
N MET A 300 33.48 -2.80 -13.01
CA MET A 300 32.83 -1.89 -12.07
C MET A 300 31.40 -2.29 -11.73
N VAL A 301 30.74 -3.03 -12.64
CA VAL A 301 29.33 -3.46 -12.51
C VAL A 301 29.05 -4.12 -11.14
N PRO A 302 29.84 -5.09 -10.64
CA PRO A 302 29.56 -5.73 -9.36
C PRO A 302 29.64 -4.79 -8.15
N PHE A 303 30.49 -3.77 -8.19
CA PHE A 303 30.59 -2.80 -7.09
C PHE A 303 29.35 -1.91 -7.04
N PHE A 304 28.85 -1.48 -8.19
CA PHE A 304 27.57 -0.79 -8.29
C PHE A 304 26.41 -1.68 -7.84
N ASP A 305 26.40 -2.95 -8.23
CA ASP A 305 25.34 -3.88 -7.82
C ASP A 305 25.37 -4.10 -6.29
N THR A 306 26.55 -4.11 -5.66
CA THR A 306 26.69 -4.21 -4.19
C THR A 306 26.25 -2.92 -3.50
N LEU A 307 26.65 -1.76 -4.03
CA LEU A 307 26.23 -0.45 -3.50
C LEU A 307 24.70 -0.28 -3.58
N GLU A 308 24.11 -0.59 -4.74
CA GLU A 308 22.64 -0.57 -4.94
C GLU A 308 21.92 -1.51 -3.96
N GLN A 309 22.49 -2.70 -3.69
CA GLN A 309 21.98 -3.62 -2.67
C GLN A 309 21.99 -3.00 -1.28
N ALA A 310 23.10 -2.39 -0.87
CA ALA A 310 23.24 -1.78 0.44
C ALA A 310 22.25 -0.61 0.63
N ILE A 311 22.12 0.25 -0.38
CA ILE A 311 21.14 1.36 -0.39
C ILE A 311 19.72 0.83 -0.28
N HIS A 312 19.39 -0.16 -1.10
CA HIS A 312 18.06 -0.75 -1.13
C HIS A 312 17.76 -1.41 0.22
N LYS A 313 18.70 -2.18 0.79
CA LYS A 313 18.55 -2.79 2.12
C LYS A 313 18.31 -1.72 3.18
N ARG A 314 19.20 -0.73 3.30
CA ARG A 314 19.11 0.35 4.31
C ARG A 314 17.83 1.19 4.21
N ARG A 315 17.35 1.45 2.99
CA ARG A 315 16.11 2.21 2.77
C ARG A 315 14.87 1.51 3.35
N TYR A 316 14.84 0.18 3.28
CA TYR A 316 13.68 -0.61 3.71
C TYR A 316 13.91 -1.40 5.01
N GLU A 317 15.12 -1.36 5.58
CA GLU A 317 15.45 -1.90 6.91
C GLU A 317 14.56 -1.33 8.02
N GLY A 318 14.07 -0.10 7.83
CA GLY A 318 13.14 0.53 8.78
C GLY A 318 11.73 -0.05 8.78
N ILE A 319 11.39 -0.97 7.86
CA ILE A 319 10.08 -1.63 7.80
C ILE A 319 10.08 -2.82 8.76
N THR A 320 9.36 -2.70 9.87
CA THR A 320 9.27 -3.73 10.92
C THR A 320 7.80 -4.04 11.24
N LEU A 321 7.53 -5.21 11.83
CA LEU A 321 6.18 -5.60 12.26
C LEU A 321 5.57 -4.63 13.27
N GLU A 322 6.39 -4.04 14.14
CA GLU A 322 5.94 -3.07 15.15
C GLU A 322 5.32 -1.84 14.50
N LYS A 323 5.93 -1.35 13.41
CA LYS A 323 5.41 -0.20 12.64
C LYS A 323 4.19 -0.54 11.78
N MET A 324 3.79 -1.81 11.69
CA MET A 324 2.61 -2.25 10.94
C MET A 324 1.34 -2.35 11.81
N GLY A 325 1.46 -2.31 13.14
CA GLY A 325 0.30 -2.45 14.04
C GLY A 325 -0.68 -1.27 14.01
N SER A 326 -1.86 -1.45 14.63
CA SER A 326 -2.80 -0.36 14.89
C SER A 326 -2.25 0.61 15.94
N SER A 327 -2.73 1.86 15.97
CA SER A 327 -2.39 2.80 17.04
C SER A 327 -3.11 2.50 18.37
N ASP A 328 -4.28 1.86 18.31
CA ASP A 328 -5.24 1.86 19.42
C ASP A 328 -5.31 0.48 20.11
N TYR A 329 -4.29 0.15 20.89
CA TYR A 329 -4.26 -1.06 21.71
C TYR A 329 -4.95 -0.86 23.07
N ILE A 330 -5.66 -1.89 23.54
CA ILE A 330 -6.14 -1.98 24.93
C ILE A 330 -5.34 -3.06 25.67
N PRO A 331 -4.78 -2.76 26.85
CA PRO A 331 -4.21 -3.76 27.74
C PRO A 331 -5.25 -4.85 28.10
N MET A 332 -4.84 -6.11 28.23
CA MET A 332 -5.76 -7.19 28.63
C MET A 332 -6.40 -6.93 30.01
N GLU A 333 -5.63 -6.31 30.91
CA GLU A 333 -5.97 -5.98 32.30
C GLU A 333 -7.27 -5.18 32.39
N THR A 334 -7.60 -4.39 31.36
CA THR A 334 -8.84 -3.62 31.28
C THR A 334 -10.09 -4.49 31.47
N TYR A 335 -10.07 -5.74 31.01
CA TYR A 335 -11.21 -6.66 31.11
C TYR A 335 -10.95 -7.88 31.99
N LEU A 336 -9.77 -8.02 32.60
CA LEU A 336 -9.44 -9.20 33.41
C LEU A 336 -10.14 -9.22 34.78
N HIS A 337 -10.36 -8.04 35.39
CA HIS A 337 -10.73 -7.94 36.81
C HIS A 337 -12.22 -8.09 37.15
N SER A 338 -13.11 -8.36 36.18
CA SER A 338 -14.52 -8.62 36.52
C SER A 338 -14.72 -10.09 36.89
N ASP A 339 -14.50 -10.40 38.17
CA ASP A 339 -14.68 -11.74 38.72
C ASP A 339 -16.17 -11.99 39.02
N SER A 340 -16.93 -12.27 37.96
CA SER A 340 -18.32 -12.74 38.12
C SER A 340 -18.35 -14.28 38.22
N PRO A 341 -19.12 -14.86 39.14
CA PRO A 341 -19.34 -16.31 39.18
C PRO A 341 -19.92 -16.88 37.87
N HIS A 342 -20.50 -16.02 37.02
CA HIS A 342 -20.99 -16.38 35.71
C HIS A 342 -19.86 -16.55 34.69
N THR A 343 -18.88 -15.64 34.70
CA THR A 343 -17.66 -15.70 33.86
C THR A 343 -16.91 -17.00 34.12
N GLU A 344 -16.70 -17.37 35.39
CA GLU A 344 -15.99 -18.61 35.74
C GLU A 344 -16.67 -19.86 35.18
N LYS A 345 -18.00 -19.92 35.23
CA LYS A 345 -18.75 -21.07 34.70
C LYS A 345 -18.62 -21.18 33.19
N ILE A 346 -18.68 -20.05 32.47
CA ILE A 346 -18.47 -20.02 31.02
C ILE A 346 -17.04 -20.46 30.70
N LEU A 347 -16.06 -19.92 31.42
CA LEU A 347 -14.66 -20.22 31.22
C LEU A 347 -14.37 -21.70 31.47
N GLN A 348 -14.90 -22.29 32.55
CA GLN A 348 -14.78 -23.72 32.83
C GLN A 348 -15.38 -24.57 31.70
N ASN A 349 -16.57 -24.21 31.20
CA ASN A 349 -17.19 -24.92 30.08
C ASN A 349 -16.34 -24.80 28.79
N ILE A 350 -15.69 -23.66 28.56
CA ILE A 350 -14.74 -23.50 27.45
C ILE A 350 -13.54 -24.43 27.65
N HIS A 351 -12.96 -24.50 28.85
CA HIS A 351 -11.85 -25.42 29.15
C HIS A 351 -12.23 -26.87 28.87
N ASP A 352 -13.39 -27.31 29.35
CA ASP A 352 -13.87 -28.68 29.18
C ASP A 352 -13.99 -29.03 27.68
N VAL A 353 -14.65 -28.17 26.88
CA VAL A 353 -14.81 -28.39 25.43
C VAL A 353 -13.49 -28.28 24.66
N MET A 354 -12.57 -27.39 25.07
CA MET A 354 -11.23 -27.30 24.46
C MET A 354 -10.42 -28.58 24.72
N ASN A 355 -10.47 -29.10 25.95
CA ASN A 355 -9.81 -30.35 26.33
C ASN A 355 -10.37 -31.55 25.55
N GLU A 356 -11.70 -31.65 25.40
CA GLU A 356 -12.35 -32.67 24.55
C GLU A 356 -11.88 -32.61 23.09
N ARG A 357 -11.55 -31.41 22.60
CA ARG A 357 -11.03 -31.17 21.24
C ARG A 357 -9.51 -31.26 21.15
N ASN A 358 -8.81 -31.68 22.22
CA ASN A 358 -7.34 -31.73 22.32
C ASN A 358 -6.66 -30.37 22.07
N ILE A 359 -7.30 -29.28 22.48
CA ILE A 359 -6.75 -27.92 22.42
C ILE A 359 -6.24 -27.57 23.83
N THR A 360 -4.93 -27.40 23.97
CA THR A 360 -4.32 -26.99 25.24
C THR A 360 -4.62 -25.54 25.55
N VAL A 361 -5.15 -25.27 26.75
CA VAL A 361 -5.38 -23.92 27.27
C VAL A 361 -4.35 -23.62 28.36
N ASP A 362 -3.38 -22.76 28.06
CA ASP A 362 -2.41 -22.24 29.03
C ASP A 362 -2.97 -21.02 29.79
N SER A 363 -2.25 -20.53 30.80
CA SER A 363 -2.67 -19.37 31.60
C SER A 363 -2.89 -18.12 30.74
N LYS A 364 -2.03 -17.87 29.76
CA LYS A 364 -2.16 -16.73 28.83
C LYS A 364 -3.44 -16.82 27.98
N SER A 365 -3.75 -18.01 27.46
CA SER A 365 -4.94 -18.25 26.65
C SER A 365 -6.21 -18.16 27.50
N ASN A 366 -6.14 -18.61 28.75
CA ASN A 366 -7.20 -18.44 29.75
C ASN A 366 -7.51 -16.96 30.01
N ASP A 367 -6.48 -16.13 30.17
CA ASP A 367 -6.64 -14.69 30.37
C ASP A 367 -7.28 -14.01 29.16
N ILE A 368 -6.88 -14.39 27.93
CA ILE A 368 -7.52 -13.92 26.70
C ILE A 368 -9.01 -14.27 26.68
N TYR A 369 -9.37 -15.53 26.95
CA TYR A 369 -10.78 -15.95 26.96
C TYR A 369 -11.59 -15.23 28.03
N ARG A 370 -11.02 -15.02 29.22
CA ARG A 370 -11.65 -14.24 30.30
C ARG A 370 -11.93 -12.81 29.85
N SER A 371 -10.95 -12.11 29.29
CA SER A 371 -11.13 -10.74 28.78
C SER A 371 -12.21 -10.66 27.70
N MET A 372 -12.26 -11.64 26.77
CA MET A 372 -13.30 -11.70 25.75
C MET A 372 -14.70 -11.90 26.36
N ILE A 373 -14.85 -12.81 27.33
CA ILE A 373 -16.13 -13.05 28.01
C ILE A 373 -16.58 -11.78 28.74
N ASN A 374 -15.70 -11.17 29.53
CA ASN A 374 -16.03 -9.98 30.31
C ASN A 374 -16.40 -8.79 29.41
N TYR A 375 -15.71 -8.64 28.27
CA TYR A 375 -16.09 -7.65 27.27
C TYR A 375 -17.48 -7.89 26.69
N VAL A 376 -17.80 -9.12 26.28
CA VAL A 376 -19.14 -9.47 25.77
C VAL A 376 -20.22 -9.15 26.82
N HIS A 377 -19.96 -9.40 28.10
CA HIS A 377 -20.91 -9.13 29.19
C HIS A 377 -21.00 -7.65 29.58
N SER A 378 -19.99 -6.84 29.25
CA SER A 378 -20.01 -5.40 29.53
C SER A 378 -21.11 -4.67 28.74
N ASN A 379 -21.60 -5.27 27.65
CA ASN A 379 -22.59 -4.69 26.72
C ASN A 379 -22.21 -3.29 26.22
N GLN A 380 -20.91 -3.00 26.16
CA GLN A 380 -20.40 -1.77 25.57
C GLN A 380 -20.62 -1.81 24.04
N ARG A 381 -21.01 -0.67 23.46
CA ARG A 381 -21.16 -0.48 22.01
C ARG A 381 -19.85 -0.04 21.37
N GLU A 382 -18.78 -0.70 21.76
CA GLU A 382 -17.44 -0.50 21.18
C GLU A 382 -17.12 -1.69 20.26
N ILE A 383 -16.09 -1.56 19.42
CA ILE A 383 -15.62 -2.66 18.56
C ILE A 383 -14.29 -3.16 19.12
N MET A 384 -14.28 -4.39 19.63
CA MET A 384 -13.07 -5.05 20.08
C MET A 384 -12.57 -6.04 19.03
N ILE A 385 -11.29 -5.96 18.72
CA ILE A 385 -10.59 -7.00 17.96
C ILE A 385 -9.72 -7.81 18.90
N CYS A 386 -9.91 -9.13 18.88
CA CYS A 386 -9.04 -10.06 19.57
C CYS A 386 -8.12 -10.76 18.57
N PRO A 387 -6.79 -10.52 18.63
CA PRO A 387 -5.80 -11.18 17.77
C PRO A 387 -5.54 -12.65 18.15
N LEU A 388 -6.59 -13.46 18.15
CA LEU A 388 -6.52 -14.87 18.49
C LEU A 388 -6.00 -15.69 17.30
N GLU A 389 -4.76 -16.16 17.40
CA GLU A 389 -4.06 -16.89 16.35
C GLU A 389 -4.82 -18.15 15.86
N PRO A 390 -4.64 -18.57 14.59
CA PRO A 390 -5.27 -19.78 14.05
C PRO A 390 -4.95 -21.04 14.87
N GLY A 391 -5.98 -21.71 15.38
CA GLY A 391 -5.82 -22.86 16.30
C GLY A 391 -5.91 -22.50 17.78
N GLY A 392 -6.00 -21.22 18.14
CA GLY A 392 -6.35 -20.75 19.48
C GLY A 392 -7.83 -20.94 19.85
N GLY A 393 -8.55 -21.82 19.15
CA GLY A 393 -9.92 -22.18 19.54
C GLY A 393 -11.03 -21.16 19.22
N LYS A 394 -10.82 -20.18 18.33
CA LYS A 394 -11.83 -19.16 17.92
C LYS A 394 -13.26 -19.70 17.77
N SER A 395 -13.43 -20.70 16.90
CA SER A 395 -14.75 -21.29 16.64
C SER A 395 -15.32 -22.03 17.86
N THR A 396 -14.47 -22.71 18.63
CA THR A 396 -14.86 -23.40 19.87
C THR A 396 -15.32 -22.41 20.92
N PHE A 397 -14.58 -21.32 21.14
CA PHE A 397 -14.97 -20.24 22.05
C PHE A 397 -16.36 -19.70 21.72
N MET A 398 -16.56 -19.31 20.46
CA MET A 398 -17.83 -18.74 19.99
C MET A 398 -18.99 -19.73 20.16
N GLU A 399 -18.80 -20.98 19.75
CA GLU A 399 -19.80 -22.04 19.88
C GLU A 399 -20.18 -22.30 21.35
N THR A 400 -19.18 -22.45 22.23
CA THR A 400 -19.41 -22.73 23.66
C THR A 400 -20.06 -21.56 24.39
N LEU A 401 -19.62 -20.32 24.12
CA LEU A 401 -20.22 -19.11 24.69
C LEU A 401 -21.70 -19.01 24.35
N VAL A 402 -22.04 -19.14 23.06
CA VAL A 402 -23.42 -19.00 22.59
C VAL A 402 -24.30 -20.14 23.09
N ARG A 403 -23.81 -21.39 23.10
CA ARG A 403 -24.54 -22.53 23.69
C ARG A 403 -24.83 -22.32 25.16
N TYR A 404 -23.86 -21.80 25.91
CA TYR A 404 -24.05 -21.54 27.33
C TYR A 404 -25.16 -20.49 27.57
N HIS A 405 -25.18 -19.40 26.79
CA HIS A 405 -26.28 -18.43 26.87
C HIS A 405 -27.63 -19.03 26.49
N LEU A 406 -27.73 -19.82 25.41
CA LEU A 406 -28.98 -20.49 25.04
C LEU A 406 -29.54 -21.40 26.15
N GLN A 407 -28.67 -21.99 26.97
CA GLN A 407 -29.07 -22.92 28.03
C GLN A 407 -29.43 -22.21 29.35
N ASN A 408 -28.77 -21.09 29.65
CA ASN A 408 -28.83 -20.44 30.96
C ASN A 408 -29.50 -19.06 30.94
N ASP A 409 -29.48 -18.37 29.79
CA ASP A 409 -29.99 -17.01 29.63
C ASP A 409 -30.41 -16.71 28.17
N VAL A 410 -31.57 -17.24 27.78
CA VAL A 410 -32.12 -17.10 26.42
C VAL A 410 -32.32 -15.63 26.03
N ALA A 411 -32.58 -14.74 27.00
CA ALA A 411 -32.80 -13.32 26.73
C ALA A 411 -31.54 -12.63 26.19
N ASN A 412 -30.36 -13.04 26.70
CA ASN A 412 -29.07 -12.53 26.27
C ASN A 412 -28.37 -13.41 25.22
N ALA A 413 -28.99 -14.51 24.79
CA ALA A 413 -28.43 -15.40 23.76
C ALA A 413 -28.53 -14.85 22.32
N GLY A 414 -29.22 -13.72 22.13
CA GLY A 414 -29.40 -13.10 20.81
C GLY A 414 -28.08 -12.63 20.20
N CYS A 415 -27.66 -13.24 19.08
CA CYS A 415 -26.36 -12.97 18.48
C CYS A 415 -26.39 -13.03 16.94
N ILE A 416 -25.62 -12.17 16.29
CA ILE A 416 -25.29 -12.26 14.87
C ILE A 416 -23.85 -12.78 14.76
N ILE A 417 -23.66 -13.84 13.99
CA ILE A 417 -22.34 -14.44 13.74
C ILE A 417 -21.99 -14.26 12.27
N VAL A 418 -20.80 -13.72 11.99
CA VAL A 418 -20.27 -13.56 10.64
C VAL A 418 -19.15 -14.56 10.43
N VAL A 419 -19.23 -15.34 9.35
CA VAL A 419 -18.20 -16.33 8.98
C VAL A 419 -17.78 -16.17 7.52
N GLU A 420 -16.63 -16.74 7.15
CA GLU A 420 -16.17 -16.73 5.76
C GLU A 420 -17.03 -17.61 4.82
N ARG A 421 -17.27 -18.86 5.23
CA ARG A 421 -17.86 -19.89 4.37
C ARG A 421 -19.25 -20.30 4.80
N ILE A 422 -20.12 -20.56 3.81
CA ILE A 422 -21.48 -21.00 4.08
C ILE A 422 -21.53 -22.41 4.68
N GLU A 423 -20.57 -23.27 4.33
CA GLU A 423 -20.43 -24.61 4.91
C GLU A 423 -20.10 -24.52 6.40
N THR A 424 -19.25 -23.57 6.80
CA THR A 424 -18.95 -23.28 8.20
C THR A 424 -20.20 -22.76 8.92
N ALA A 425 -20.98 -21.89 8.29
CA ALA A 425 -22.24 -21.41 8.87
C ALA A 425 -23.23 -22.57 9.13
N LYS A 426 -23.38 -23.48 8.15
CA LYS A 426 -24.23 -24.68 8.29
C LYS A 426 -23.72 -25.65 9.34
N ALA A 427 -22.40 -25.84 9.44
CA ALA A 427 -21.79 -26.67 10.48
C ALA A 427 -22.04 -26.09 11.88
N LEU A 428 -21.85 -24.78 12.04
CA LEU A 428 -22.08 -24.07 13.30
C LEU A 428 -23.56 -24.14 13.71
N ALA A 429 -24.50 -23.86 12.79
CA ALA A 429 -25.93 -23.99 13.07
C ALA A 429 -26.33 -25.40 13.54
N ARG A 430 -25.82 -26.45 12.87
CA ARG A 430 -26.04 -27.84 13.28
C ARG A 430 -25.46 -28.14 14.66
N SER A 431 -24.30 -27.57 14.98
CA SER A 431 -23.66 -27.76 16.28
C SER A 431 -24.48 -27.10 17.40
N LEU A 432 -25.01 -25.89 17.17
CA LEU A 432 -25.85 -25.17 18.14
C LEU A 432 -27.17 -25.90 18.41
N GLY A 433 -27.70 -26.61 17.41
CA GLY A 433 -28.85 -27.49 17.56
C GLY A 433 -30.11 -26.76 18.00
N LYS A 434 -30.78 -27.30 19.02
CA LYS A 434 -32.04 -26.76 19.57
C LYS A 434 -31.84 -26.20 20.96
N TYR A 435 -32.57 -25.13 21.27
CA TYR A 435 -32.68 -24.60 22.63
C TYR A 435 -34.08 -24.86 23.20
N ARG A 436 -34.19 -24.89 24.53
CA ARG A 436 -35.47 -25.07 25.23
C ARG A 436 -35.92 -23.74 25.84
N THR A 437 -37.20 -23.45 25.73
CA THR A 437 -37.85 -22.30 26.39
C THR A 437 -39.01 -22.80 27.24
N LYS A 438 -39.14 -22.25 28.45
CA LYS A 438 -40.31 -22.45 29.30
C LYS A 438 -41.49 -21.70 28.69
N VAL A 439 -42.61 -22.39 28.48
CA VAL A 439 -43.83 -21.79 27.96
C VAL A 439 -44.87 -21.82 29.08
N ASP A 440 -45.39 -20.65 29.42
CA ASP A 440 -46.43 -20.49 30.44
C ASP A 440 -47.78 -20.90 29.83
N TRP A 441 -48.01 -22.21 29.77
CA TRP A 441 -49.28 -22.81 29.32
C TRP A 441 -50.15 -23.28 30.49
N ASN A 442 -49.55 -23.67 31.61
CA ASN A 442 -50.23 -24.09 32.84
C ASN A 442 -49.38 -23.69 34.07
N PRO A 443 -49.94 -23.01 35.10
CA PRO A 443 -49.21 -22.63 36.31
C PRO A 443 -48.59 -23.80 37.09
N ASP A 444 -49.22 -24.98 37.04
CA ASP A 444 -48.88 -26.11 37.92
C ASP A 444 -47.90 -27.12 37.28
N VAL A 445 -47.62 -27.00 35.97
CA VAL A 445 -46.69 -27.89 35.26
C VAL A 445 -45.82 -27.06 34.30
N PRO A 446 -44.50 -26.93 34.55
CA PRO A 446 -43.62 -26.22 33.63
C PRO A 446 -43.53 -26.99 32.31
N SER A 447 -44.11 -26.41 31.26
CA SER A 447 -44.02 -26.94 29.90
C SER A 447 -42.83 -26.33 29.17
N TYR A 448 -42.05 -27.16 28.48
CA TYR A 448 -40.90 -26.72 27.68
C TYR A 448 -41.13 -27.02 26.21
N ARG A 449 -40.76 -26.08 25.35
CA ARG A 449 -40.71 -26.29 23.89
C ARG A 449 -39.29 -26.15 23.38
N PHE A 450 -38.97 -26.92 22.35
CA PHE A 450 -37.69 -26.88 21.66
C PHE A 450 -37.83 -26.15 20.33
N ASN A 451 -36.87 -25.29 20.03
CA ASN A 451 -36.80 -24.58 18.75
C ASN A 451 -35.35 -24.58 18.22
N GLU A 452 -35.19 -24.44 16.91
CA GLU A 452 -33.87 -24.32 16.28
C GLU A 452 -33.17 -23.06 16.79
N ALA A 453 -31.89 -23.21 17.19
CA ALA A 453 -31.15 -22.12 17.79
C ALA A 453 -30.68 -21.06 16.77
N ALA A 454 -30.35 -21.49 15.55
CA ALA A 454 -29.69 -20.63 14.57
C ALA A 454 -30.33 -20.71 13.18
N TYR A 455 -30.39 -19.56 12.53
CA TYR A 455 -30.76 -19.44 11.12
C TYR A 455 -29.54 -19.05 10.28
N VAL A 456 -29.24 -19.83 9.24
CA VAL A 456 -28.16 -19.51 8.30
C VAL A 456 -28.72 -18.64 7.18
N MET A 457 -28.28 -17.39 7.14
CA MET A 457 -28.60 -16.46 6.07
C MET A 457 -27.70 -16.73 4.88
N GLU A 458 -28.13 -17.67 4.04
CA GLU A 458 -27.49 -17.90 2.74
C GLU A 458 -27.53 -16.62 1.87
N SER A 459 -26.64 -16.59 0.87
CA SER A 459 -26.48 -15.47 -0.07
C SER A 459 -27.82 -15.06 -0.71
N ALA A 460 -27.85 -13.96 -1.47
CA ALA A 460 -29.08 -13.53 -2.14
C ALA A 460 -29.78 -14.63 -2.96
N PHE A 461 -29.06 -15.71 -3.31
CA PHE A 461 -29.56 -16.80 -4.12
C PHE A 461 -28.82 -18.12 -3.87
N THR A 462 -29.59 -19.19 -3.66
CA THR A 462 -29.10 -20.57 -3.63
C THR A 462 -29.76 -21.32 -4.78
N SER A 463 -28.97 -21.76 -5.76
CA SER A 463 -29.48 -22.42 -6.98
C SER A 463 -30.33 -23.64 -6.66
N GLU A 464 -29.93 -24.43 -5.67
CA GLU A 464 -30.65 -25.62 -5.18
C GLU A 464 -32.08 -25.32 -4.70
N HIS A 465 -32.35 -24.10 -4.23
CA HIS A 465 -33.67 -23.67 -3.76
C HIS A 465 -34.48 -22.97 -4.84
N CYS A 466 -33.87 -22.67 -5.99
CA CYS A 466 -34.55 -22.00 -7.09
C CYS A 466 -35.31 -23.01 -7.94
N LYS A 467 -36.64 -22.97 -7.88
CA LYS A 467 -37.51 -23.80 -8.73
C LYS A 467 -37.44 -23.47 -10.23
N GLN A 468 -36.75 -22.39 -10.62
CA GLN A 468 -36.46 -22.07 -12.02
C GLN A 468 -35.13 -22.67 -12.51
N ASN A 469 -34.41 -23.42 -11.67
CA ASN A 469 -33.14 -24.08 -12.00
C ASN A 469 -32.07 -23.12 -12.54
N LEU A 470 -32.05 -21.88 -12.07
CA LEU A 470 -31.00 -20.92 -12.40
C LEU A 470 -29.68 -21.38 -11.76
N THR A 471 -28.61 -21.44 -12.55
CA THR A 471 -27.27 -21.82 -12.08
C THR A 471 -26.55 -20.66 -11.38
N GLU A 472 -26.88 -19.42 -11.76
CA GLU A 472 -26.33 -18.19 -11.20
C GLU A 472 -27.45 -17.17 -10.95
N TYR A 473 -27.23 -16.27 -9.98
CA TYR A 473 -28.17 -15.20 -9.71
C TYR A 473 -27.94 -14.01 -10.63
N GLU A 474 -28.99 -13.60 -11.32
CA GLU A 474 -29.06 -12.29 -11.97
C GLU A 474 -29.95 -11.38 -11.14
N PHE A 475 -29.46 -10.17 -10.82
CA PHE A 475 -30.24 -9.22 -10.06
C PHE A 475 -31.56 -8.93 -10.77
N GLY A 476 -32.67 -8.88 -10.02
CA GLY A 476 -33.99 -8.61 -10.59
C GLY A 476 -34.70 -9.81 -11.21
N VAL A 477 -34.05 -10.97 -11.35
CA VAL A 477 -34.66 -12.19 -11.93
C VAL A 477 -35.88 -12.66 -11.14
N CYS A 478 -35.86 -12.49 -9.81
CA CYS A 478 -36.96 -12.93 -8.94
C CYS A 478 -38.22 -12.05 -9.01
N ARG A 479 -38.17 -10.82 -9.56
CA ARG A 479 -39.32 -9.89 -9.53
C ARG A 479 -40.56 -10.41 -10.27
N GLY A 480 -40.37 -11.25 -11.28
CA GLY A 480 -41.44 -11.89 -12.05
C GLY A 480 -41.61 -13.38 -11.74
N CYS A 481 -41.03 -13.89 -10.66
CA CYS A 481 -41.05 -15.32 -10.36
C CYS A 481 -42.45 -15.76 -9.89
N PRO A 482 -43.10 -16.76 -10.53
CA PRO A 482 -44.40 -17.26 -10.09
C PRO A 482 -44.40 -17.81 -8.65
N GLU A 483 -43.24 -18.28 -8.20
CA GLU A 483 -43.06 -18.90 -6.88
C GLU A 483 -42.75 -17.88 -5.76
N LEU A 484 -42.71 -16.57 -6.06
CA LEU A 484 -42.21 -15.53 -5.15
C LEU A 484 -42.79 -15.60 -3.73
N LYS A 485 -44.10 -15.88 -3.58
CA LYS A 485 -44.77 -15.95 -2.27
C LYS A 485 -44.40 -17.18 -1.44
N ARG A 486 -43.99 -18.27 -2.10
CA ARG A 486 -43.65 -19.55 -1.45
C ARG A 486 -42.15 -19.84 -1.51
N CYS A 487 -41.37 -18.95 -2.12
CA CYS A 487 -39.95 -19.12 -2.33
C CYS A 487 -39.18 -18.99 -1.00
N PRO A 488 -38.41 -20.02 -0.60
CA PRO A 488 -37.58 -19.93 0.61
C PRO A 488 -36.60 -18.74 0.58
N ILE A 489 -36.09 -18.40 -0.61
CA ILE A 489 -35.12 -17.32 -0.80
C ILE A 489 -35.69 -15.95 -0.43
N THR A 490 -36.98 -15.71 -0.68
CA THR A 490 -37.63 -14.42 -0.35
C THR A 490 -38.18 -14.38 1.06
N ARG A 491 -38.57 -15.53 1.61
CA ARG A 491 -39.09 -15.66 2.98
C ARG A 491 -38.01 -15.63 4.07
N LYS A 492 -36.74 -15.84 3.73
CA LYS A 492 -35.64 -15.90 4.71
C LYS A 492 -35.57 -14.74 5.71
N TYR A 493 -35.93 -13.53 5.31
CA TYR A 493 -35.95 -12.37 6.22
C TYR A 493 -37.07 -12.42 7.27
N GLN A 494 -38.17 -13.11 6.97
CA GLN A 494 -39.24 -13.39 7.93
C GLN A 494 -38.86 -14.60 8.78
N ASP A 495 -38.34 -15.67 8.16
CA ASP A 495 -38.04 -16.92 8.84
C ASP A 495 -36.91 -16.76 9.89
N GLN A 496 -35.89 -15.93 9.60
CA GLN A 496 -34.82 -15.63 10.56
C GLN A 496 -35.32 -14.97 11.86
N GLN A 497 -36.45 -14.26 11.82
CA GLN A 497 -37.00 -13.58 13.01
C GLN A 497 -37.44 -14.57 14.10
N ASN A 498 -37.54 -15.87 13.79
CA ASN A 498 -37.94 -16.91 14.76
C ASN A 498 -36.76 -17.62 15.44
N HIS A 499 -35.53 -17.12 15.27
CA HIS A 499 -34.31 -17.78 15.76
C HIS A 499 -33.47 -16.79 16.57
N PRO A 500 -32.93 -17.16 17.75
CA PRO A 500 -32.09 -16.25 18.53
C PRO A 500 -30.79 -15.89 17.81
N ILE A 501 -30.22 -16.81 17.03
CA ILE A 501 -28.92 -16.61 16.36
C ILE A 501 -29.11 -16.51 14.86
N VAL A 502 -28.43 -15.54 14.24
CA VAL A 502 -28.36 -15.38 12.79
C VAL A 502 -26.91 -15.52 12.35
N ILE A 503 -26.64 -16.44 11.43
CA ILE A 503 -25.30 -16.64 10.88
C ILE A 503 -25.26 -16.13 9.44
N ILE A 504 -24.42 -15.15 9.15
CA ILE A 504 -24.24 -14.55 7.82
C ILE A 504 -22.80 -14.79 7.32
N SER A 505 -22.59 -14.71 6.00
CA SER A 505 -21.23 -14.70 5.44
C SER A 505 -20.62 -13.30 5.39
N HIS A 506 -19.30 -13.19 5.29
CA HIS A 506 -18.62 -11.90 5.01
C HIS A 506 -19.14 -11.23 3.75
N ALA A 507 -19.33 -11.99 2.66
CA ALA A 507 -19.93 -11.46 1.44
C ALA A 507 -21.33 -10.88 1.69
N ARG A 508 -22.11 -11.49 2.58
CA ARG A 508 -23.44 -11.00 2.95
C ARG A 508 -23.38 -9.76 3.82
N LEU A 509 -22.44 -9.70 4.76
CA LEU A 509 -22.15 -8.50 5.55
C LEU A 509 -21.82 -7.31 4.63
N THR A 510 -20.97 -7.49 3.62
CA THR A 510 -20.64 -6.47 2.62
C THR A 510 -21.86 -6.04 1.78
N MET A 511 -22.73 -6.97 1.39
CA MET A 511 -23.97 -6.63 0.67
C MET A 511 -24.97 -5.86 1.52
N ASP A 512 -25.10 -6.22 2.80
CA ASP A 512 -26.07 -5.63 3.70
C ASP A 512 -25.59 -4.30 4.30
N GLY A 513 -24.27 -4.08 4.39
CA GLY A 513 -23.65 -2.82 4.83
C GLY A 513 -24.26 -2.29 6.14
N GLY A 514 -24.73 -1.03 6.13
CA GLY A 514 -25.46 -0.42 7.26
C GLY A 514 -26.85 -1.03 7.55
N GLY A 515 -27.31 -1.97 6.75
CA GLY A 515 -28.60 -2.66 6.90
C GLY A 515 -28.60 -3.81 7.91
N LEU A 516 -27.60 -3.94 8.79
CA LEU A 516 -27.54 -4.99 9.82
C LEU A 516 -28.73 -4.93 10.80
N ASN A 517 -29.30 -3.76 11.03
CA ASN A 517 -30.44 -3.55 11.93
C ASN A 517 -31.68 -4.39 11.56
N LYS A 518 -31.81 -4.87 10.32
CA LYS A 518 -32.89 -5.80 9.94
C LYS A 518 -32.80 -7.17 10.63
N TYR A 519 -31.64 -7.49 11.21
CA TYR A 519 -31.40 -8.70 11.99
C TYR A 519 -31.40 -8.43 13.50
N LYS A 520 -31.77 -7.23 13.95
CA LYS A 520 -31.64 -6.86 15.36
C LYS A 520 -32.61 -7.58 16.28
N THR A 521 -33.82 -7.92 15.84
CA THR A 521 -34.86 -8.48 16.70
C THR A 521 -35.26 -9.89 16.28
N TRP A 522 -35.71 -10.67 17.27
CA TRP A 522 -36.28 -11.99 17.08
C TRP A 522 -37.43 -12.24 18.05
N ARG A 523 -38.36 -13.11 17.68
CA ARG A 523 -39.51 -13.51 18.47
C ARG A 523 -39.32 -14.95 18.93
N ASN A 524 -39.36 -15.14 20.25
CA ASN A 524 -39.29 -16.45 20.85
C ASN A 524 -40.67 -17.15 20.83
N ILE A 525 -40.66 -18.45 21.09
CA ILE A 525 -41.87 -19.30 21.04
C ILE A 525 -42.88 -18.97 22.14
N ASP A 526 -42.46 -18.29 23.20
CA ASP A 526 -43.31 -17.73 24.24
C ASP A 526 -44.03 -16.43 23.80
N GLY A 527 -43.79 -15.98 22.56
CA GLY A 527 -44.33 -14.75 21.98
C GLY A 527 -43.56 -13.49 22.34
N LYS A 528 -42.56 -13.56 23.23
CA LYS A 528 -41.74 -12.41 23.62
C LYS A 528 -40.74 -12.07 22.51
N THR A 529 -40.49 -10.78 22.36
CA THR A 529 -39.50 -10.26 21.41
C THR A 529 -38.23 -9.89 22.17
N TYR A 530 -37.09 -10.30 21.63
CA TYR A 530 -35.76 -10.08 22.20
C TYR A 530 -34.87 -9.42 21.14
N GLU A 531 -33.77 -8.82 21.60
CA GLU A 531 -32.76 -8.22 20.73
C GLU A 531 -31.54 -9.14 20.58
N ARG A 532 -30.85 -9.00 19.45
CA ARG A 532 -29.52 -9.55 19.19
C ARG A 532 -28.53 -8.42 19.41
N ASN A 533 -27.93 -8.37 20.59
CA ASN A 533 -27.02 -7.28 20.98
C ASN A 533 -25.55 -7.61 20.70
N LEU A 534 -25.22 -8.89 20.50
CA LEU A 534 -23.86 -9.37 20.27
C LEU A 534 -23.62 -9.62 18.78
N LEU A 535 -22.53 -9.07 18.25
CA LEU A 535 -22.01 -9.36 16.91
C LEU A 535 -20.63 -10.00 17.03
N ILE A 536 -20.50 -11.25 16.57
CA ILE A 536 -19.21 -11.95 16.52
C ILE A 536 -18.79 -12.10 15.06
N VAL A 537 -17.61 -11.61 14.72
CA VAL A 537 -17.06 -11.66 13.36
C VAL A 537 -15.83 -12.57 13.34
N ASP A 538 -15.92 -13.72 12.68
CA ASP A 538 -14.78 -14.63 12.48
C ASP A 538 -13.95 -14.14 11.28
N GLU A 539 -12.69 -13.77 11.54
CA GLU A 539 -11.77 -13.09 10.60
C GLU A 539 -12.18 -11.65 10.21
N LYS A 540 -11.21 -10.86 9.72
CA LYS A 540 -11.42 -9.45 9.34
C LYS A 540 -12.54 -9.26 8.30
N PRO A 541 -13.53 -8.37 8.54
CA PRO A 541 -14.48 -7.98 7.50
C PRO A 541 -13.80 -7.11 6.44
N THR A 542 -14.33 -7.08 5.21
CA THR A 542 -13.73 -6.25 4.15
C THR A 542 -13.94 -4.77 4.47
N LEU A 543 -12.92 -4.07 4.97
CA LEU A 543 -13.02 -2.65 5.34
C LEU A 543 -12.91 -1.76 4.11
N ILE A 544 -11.95 -2.06 3.23
CA ILE A 544 -11.76 -1.32 1.97
C ILE A 544 -11.84 -2.28 0.79
N SER A 545 -12.68 -1.98 -0.19
CA SER A 545 -12.71 -2.65 -1.49
C SER A 545 -12.04 -1.80 -2.56
N THR A 546 -11.31 -2.44 -3.45
CA THR A 546 -10.74 -1.81 -4.65
C THR A 546 -11.47 -2.32 -5.87
N HIS A 547 -11.97 -1.38 -6.66
CA HIS A 547 -12.69 -1.64 -7.91
C HIS A 547 -11.80 -1.28 -9.10
N GLY A 548 -11.99 -1.99 -10.21
CA GLY A 548 -11.44 -1.64 -11.51
C GLY A 548 -12.58 -1.52 -12.51
N LEU A 549 -12.69 -0.38 -13.20
CA LEU A 549 -13.63 -0.18 -14.30
C LEU A 549 -12.86 -0.04 -15.60
N GLY A 550 -13.14 -0.92 -16.56
CA GLY A 550 -12.65 -0.81 -17.93
C GLY A 550 -13.58 0.02 -18.80
N LEU A 551 -13.13 0.37 -20.00
CA LEU A 551 -13.97 1.06 -20.99
C LEU A 551 -15.22 0.24 -21.38
N GLY A 552 -15.08 -1.09 -21.44
CA GLY A 552 -16.21 -1.98 -21.71
C GLY A 552 -17.30 -1.94 -20.64
N ASP A 553 -16.95 -1.66 -19.37
CA ASP A 553 -17.93 -1.52 -18.29
C ASP A 553 -18.79 -0.26 -18.49
N LEU A 554 -18.18 0.83 -18.97
CA LEU A 554 -18.90 2.07 -19.32
C LEU A 554 -19.89 1.84 -20.46
N ASP A 555 -19.49 1.06 -21.47
CA ASP A 555 -20.34 0.70 -22.61
C ASP A 555 -21.53 -0.17 -22.15
N ILE A 556 -21.28 -1.15 -21.26
CA ILE A 556 -22.34 -1.98 -20.64
C ILE A 556 -23.28 -1.10 -19.80
N PHE A 557 -22.78 -0.13 -19.06
CA PHE A 557 -23.60 0.79 -18.28
C PHE A 557 -24.52 1.62 -19.18
N LEU A 558 -23.98 2.25 -20.24
CA LEU A 558 -24.77 3.02 -21.20
C LEU A 558 -25.81 2.17 -21.92
N PHE A 559 -25.47 0.95 -22.31
CA PHE A 559 -26.43 0.00 -22.89
C PHE A 559 -27.63 -0.22 -21.94
N ASN A 560 -27.37 -0.45 -20.66
CA ASN A 560 -28.43 -0.66 -19.66
C ASN A 560 -29.27 0.60 -19.43
N VAL A 561 -28.65 1.78 -19.35
CA VAL A 561 -29.38 3.06 -19.23
C VAL A 561 -30.30 3.28 -20.44
N ASN A 562 -29.79 3.03 -21.66
CA ASN A 562 -30.58 3.14 -22.88
C ASN A 562 -31.75 2.14 -22.92
N ALA A 563 -31.55 0.91 -22.47
CA ALA A 563 -32.61 -0.09 -22.36
C ALA A 563 -33.72 0.32 -21.36
N MET A 564 -33.39 1.19 -20.40
CA MET A 564 -34.30 1.74 -19.40
C MET A 564 -34.80 3.16 -19.75
N ALA A 565 -34.51 3.68 -20.95
CA ALA A 565 -34.79 5.07 -21.31
C ALA A 565 -36.27 5.45 -21.25
N MET A 566 -37.20 4.51 -21.43
CA MET A 566 -38.64 4.77 -21.26
C MET A 566 -39.07 5.01 -19.80
N HIS A 567 -38.22 4.65 -18.84
CA HIS A 567 -38.47 4.78 -17.40
C HIS A 567 -37.60 5.86 -16.74
N ILE A 568 -36.70 6.48 -17.49
CA ILE A 568 -35.78 7.53 -17.05
C ILE A 568 -36.14 8.80 -17.81
N ASP A 569 -36.10 9.95 -17.13
CA ASP A 569 -36.30 11.23 -17.79
C ASP A 569 -35.30 11.42 -18.95
N SER A 570 -35.78 11.84 -20.13
CA SER A 570 -34.94 11.96 -21.33
C SER A 570 -33.76 12.92 -21.16
N THR A 571 -33.92 13.97 -20.35
CA THR A 571 -32.83 14.92 -20.05
C THR A 571 -31.76 14.26 -19.20
N LYS A 572 -32.13 13.37 -18.27
CA LYS A 572 -31.18 12.58 -17.46
C LYS A 572 -30.43 11.56 -18.31
N VAL A 573 -31.11 10.88 -19.26
CA VAL A 573 -30.46 9.95 -20.19
C VAL A 573 -29.38 10.67 -21.00
N GLU A 574 -29.69 11.86 -21.52
CA GLU A 574 -28.74 12.63 -22.32
C GLU A 574 -27.57 13.17 -21.47
N LEU A 575 -27.85 13.63 -20.25
CA LEU A 575 -26.81 14.00 -19.28
C LEU A 575 -25.86 12.82 -19.01
N ILE A 576 -26.40 11.63 -18.74
CA ILE A 576 -25.60 10.43 -18.50
C ILE A 576 -24.70 10.13 -19.72
N ARG A 577 -25.25 10.15 -20.94
CA ARG A 577 -24.46 9.92 -22.16
C ARG A 577 -23.30 10.90 -22.28
N LYS A 578 -23.57 12.20 -22.07
CA LYS A 578 -22.55 13.25 -22.14
C LYS A 578 -21.47 13.04 -21.07
N THR A 579 -21.87 12.77 -19.82
CA THR A 579 -20.93 12.57 -18.71
C THR A 579 -20.06 11.33 -18.92
N ILE A 580 -20.63 10.21 -19.39
CA ILE A 580 -19.84 9.00 -19.67
C ILE A 580 -18.95 9.18 -20.90
N GLY A 581 -19.41 9.91 -21.91
CA GLY A 581 -18.58 10.31 -23.05
C GLY A 581 -17.36 11.12 -22.62
N GLN A 582 -17.54 12.14 -21.78
CA GLN A 582 -16.44 12.92 -21.22
C GLN A 582 -15.49 12.06 -20.37
N LEU A 583 -16.04 11.23 -19.48
CA LEU A 583 -15.24 10.32 -18.65
C LEU A 583 -14.35 9.41 -19.49
N ARG A 584 -14.86 8.93 -20.63
CA ARG A 584 -14.09 8.09 -21.56
C ARG A 584 -12.91 8.87 -22.17
N GLU A 585 -13.12 10.11 -22.59
CA GLU A 585 -12.06 10.99 -23.10
C GLU A 585 -11.01 11.26 -22.03
N ASP A 586 -11.45 11.62 -20.81
CA ASP A 586 -10.56 11.90 -19.68
C ASP A 586 -9.67 10.70 -19.33
N ILE A 587 -10.22 9.48 -19.36
CA ILE A 587 -9.46 8.23 -19.13
C ILE A 587 -8.38 8.02 -20.20
N MET A 588 -8.70 8.31 -21.47
CA MET A 588 -7.75 8.19 -22.58
C MET A 588 -6.62 9.22 -22.46
N ASP A 589 -6.94 10.45 -22.07
CA ASP A 589 -5.98 11.54 -21.91
C ASP A 589 -5.02 11.32 -20.73
N CYS A 590 -5.46 10.66 -19.66
CA CYS A 590 -4.64 10.38 -18.47
C CYS A 590 -3.37 9.54 -18.76
N LEU A 591 -3.27 8.89 -19.93
CA LEU A 591 -2.10 8.11 -20.33
C LEU A 591 -0.83 8.94 -20.59
N SER A 592 -0.97 10.23 -20.91
CA SER A 592 0.16 11.07 -21.35
C SER A 592 0.73 11.98 -20.27
N ILE A 593 0.05 12.12 -19.12
CA ILE A 593 0.38 13.14 -18.09
C ILE A 593 0.71 12.46 -16.75
N ASP A 594 -0.29 12.10 -15.94
CA ASP A 594 -0.07 11.69 -14.54
C ASP A 594 -0.75 10.37 -14.13
N ARG A 595 -1.42 9.66 -15.04
CA ARG A 595 -2.21 8.44 -14.74
C ARG A 595 -3.28 8.61 -13.64
N VAL A 596 -3.57 9.84 -13.21
CA VAL A 596 -4.59 10.15 -12.20
C VAL A 596 -5.78 10.80 -12.88
N LEU A 597 -6.93 10.15 -12.78
CA LEU A 597 -8.22 10.71 -13.18
C LEU A 597 -8.77 11.54 -12.02
N LYS A 598 -9.05 12.82 -12.27
CA LYS A 598 -9.61 13.72 -11.28
C LYS A 598 -11.13 13.55 -11.14
N PRO A 599 -11.72 13.92 -9.98
CA PRO A 599 -13.16 14.06 -9.85
C PRO A 599 -13.77 14.94 -10.94
N ALA A 600 -14.94 14.55 -11.42
CA ALA A 600 -15.73 15.36 -12.34
C ALA A 600 -16.25 16.60 -11.61
N ALA A 601 -15.93 17.79 -12.12
CA ALA A 601 -16.34 19.05 -11.53
C ALA A 601 -17.88 19.13 -11.45
N ASN A 602 -18.41 19.49 -10.27
CA ASN A 602 -19.83 19.68 -10.00
C ASN A 602 -20.73 18.45 -10.19
N TYR A 603 -20.16 17.24 -10.21
CA TYR A 603 -20.97 16.02 -10.26
C TYR A 603 -21.50 15.65 -8.86
N SER A 604 -22.81 15.40 -8.75
CA SER A 604 -23.45 14.96 -7.50
C SER A 604 -24.02 13.54 -7.60
N SER A 605 -24.95 13.29 -8.52
CA SER A 605 -25.51 11.96 -8.81
C SER A 605 -26.29 12.00 -10.14
N PHE A 606 -26.49 10.85 -10.76
CA PHE A 606 -27.43 10.69 -11.86
C PHE A 606 -28.91 10.70 -11.42
N ASP A 607 -29.21 10.46 -10.14
CA ASP A 607 -30.56 10.40 -9.59
C ASP A 607 -31.48 9.44 -10.38
N ILE A 608 -30.98 8.23 -10.64
CA ILE A 608 -31.71 7.13 -11.30
C ILE A 608 -31.76 5.85 -10.46
N GLN A 609 -31.31 5.91 -9.22
CA GLN A 609 -31.07 4.73 -8.38
C GLN A 609 -32.34 3.89 -8.18
N SER A 610 -33.48 4.54 -7.96
CA SER A 610 -34.78 3.88 -7.79
C SER A 610 -35.24 3.14 -9.05
N VAL A 611 -35.07 3.75 -10.22
CA VAL A 611 -35.39 3.15 -11.52
C VAL A 611 -34.42 2.02 -11.83
N TRP A 612 -33.13 2.25 -11.64
CA TRP A 612 -32.07 1.27 -11.84
C TRP A 612 -32.34 -0.01 -11.03
N TYR A 613 -32.50 0.08 -9.71
CA TYR A 613 -32.74 -1.12 -8.90
C TYR A 613 -34.15 -1.70 -9.04
N LYS A 614 -35.08 -1.03 -9.76
CA LYS A 614 -36.40 -1.58 -10.09
C LYS A 614 -36.43 -2.30 -11.43
N HIS A 615 -35.64 -1.85 -12.41
CA HIS A 615 -35.71 -2.32 -13.80
C HIS A 615 -34.46 -3.08 -14.25
N TYR A 616 -33.29 -2.84 -13.66
CA TYR A 616 -32.05 -3.52 -14.02
C TYR A 616 -32.18 -5.04 -13.85
N ARG A 617 -31.67 -5.76 -14.85
CA ARG A 617 -31.48 -7.20 -14.87
C ARG A 617 -30.07 -7.51 -15.35
N GLY A 618 -29.29 -8.22 -14.54
CA GLY A 618 -27.92 -8.59 -14.89
C GLY A 618 -27.05 -8.91 -13.68
N LYS A 619 -25.77 -9.18 -13.95
CA LYS A 619 -24.80 -9.66 -12.96
C LYS A 619 -24.18 -8.54 -12.10
N ASN A 620 -24.06 -7.31 -12.63
CA ASN A 620 -23.39 -6.21 -11.93
C ASN A 620 -24.35 -5.03 -11.67
N ALA A 621 -25.31 -5.23 -10.75
CA ALA A 621 -26.23 -4.16 -10.36
C ALA A 621 -25.51 -2.98 -9.66
N GLY A 622 -24.30 -3.20 -9.13
CA GLY A 622 -23.51 -2.18 -8.45
C GLY A 622 -22.75 -1.23 -9.37
N ILE A 623 -22.74 -1.46 -10.69
CA ILE A 623 -22.00 -0.65 -11.67
C ILE A 623 -22.41 0.83 -11.64
N LEU A 624 -23.70 1.13 -11.40
CA LEU A 624 -24.18 2.50 -11.21
C LEU A 624 -23.40 3.17 -10.08
N ASN A 625 -23.46 2.61 -8.87
CA ASN A 625 -22.77 3.17 -7.70
C ASN A 625 -21.26 3.28 -7.91
N GLN A 626 -20.65 2.34 -8.65
CA GLN A 626 -19.22 2.36 -8.96
C GLN A 626 -18.85 3.53 -9.87
N ILE A 627 -19.65 3.80 -10.91
CA ILE A 627 -19.43 4.93 -11.83
C ILE A 627 -19.71 6.26 -11.13
N GLU A 628 -20.81 6.38 -10.37
CA GLU A 628 -21.08 7.60 -9.61
C GLU A 628 -19.95 7.90 -8.61
N TYR A 629 -19.45 6.87 -7.92
CA TYR A 629 -18.32 7.01 -7.01
C TYR A 629 -17.05 7.46 -7.73
N LEU A 630 -16.74 6.87 -8.89
CA LEU A 630 -15.60 7.25 -9.72
C LEU A 630 -15.68 8.73 -10.16
N LEU A 631 -16.85 9.19 -10.57
CA LEU A 631 -17.07 10.59 -10.96
C LEU A 631 -16.88 11.55 -9.78
N GLN A 632 -17.29 11.15 -8.57
CA GLN A 632 -17.16 11.97 -7.36
C GLN A 632 -15.72 12.00 -6.80
N ASN A 633 -14.96 10.92 -6.93
CA ASN A 633 -13.70 10.74 -6.21
C ASN A 633 -12.47 10.62 -7.12
N GLY A 634 -12.65 10.43 -8.42
CA GLY A 634 -11.56 10.13 -9.34
C GLY A 634 -10.98 8.72 -9.13
N GLY A 635 -9.83 8.45 -9.72
CA GLY A 635 -9.15 7.16 -9.61
C GLY A 635 -7.82 7.09 -10.35
N LEU A 636 -7.13 5.96 -10.24
CA LEU A 636 -5.85 5.73 -10.89
C LEU A 636 -6.02 4.93 -12.18
N VAL A 637 -5.61 5.51 -13.31
CA VAL A 637 -5.64 4.87 -14.62
C VAL A 637 -4.43 3.97 -14.78
N SER A 638 -4.68 2.70 -15.05
CA SER A 638 -3.64 1.72 -15.35
C SER A 638 -3.91 1.04 -16.69
N LYS A 639 -2.84 0.52 -17.28
CA LYS A 639 -2.88 -0.24 -18.52
C LYS A 639 -2.53 -1.68 -18.19
N ASN A 640 -3.42 -2.61 -18.53
CA ASN A 640 -3.19 -4.03 -18.30
C ASN A 640 -2.17 -4.60 -19.31
N SER A 641 -1.78 -5.87 -19.15
CA SER A 641 -0.84 -6.57 -20.03
C SER A 641 -1.31 -6.67 -21.49
N PHE A 642 -2.62 -6.58 -21.73
CA PHE A 642 -3.26 -6.62 -23.05
C PHE A 642 -3.54 -5.23 -23.63
N SER A 643 -3.01 -4.18 -23.00
CA SER A 643 -3.23 -2.78 -23.37
C SER A 643 -4.63 -2.20 -23.10
N ASP A 644 -5.51 -2.91 -22.41
CA ASP A 644 -6.79 -2.33 -21.99
C ASP A 644 -6.58 -1.37 -20.83
N LEU A 645 -7.36 -0.29 -20.84
CA LEU A 645 -7.37 0.72 -19.79
C LEU A 645 -8.35 0.33 -18.71
N THR A 646 -7.91 0.47 -17.47
CA THR A 646 -8.73 0.23 -16.29
C THR A 646 -8.48 1.35 -15.30
N VAL A 647 -9.56 1.93 -14.77
CA VAL A 647 -9.49 2.91 -13.69
C VAL A 647 -9.71 2.20 -12.37
N HIS A 648 -8.74 2.33 -11.48
CA HIS A 648 -8.74 1.73 -10.15
C HIS A 648 -9.11 2.77 -9.10
N PHE A 649 -10.03 2.42 -8.21
CA PHE A 649 -10.42 3.28 -7.09
C PHE A 649 -10.83 2.41 -5.90
N SER A 650 -10.64 2.94 -4.70
CA SER A 650 -10.93 2.24 -3.45
C SER A 650 -12.09 2.89 -2.72
N ARG A 651 -12.95 2.09 -2.08
CA ARG A 651 -14.11 2.53 -1.32
C ARG A 651 -14.14 1.89 0.07
N ASP A 652 -14.53 2.67 1.08
CA ASP A 652 -14.79 2.16 2.42
C ASP A 652 -16.14 1.47 2.52
N HIS A 653 -16.15 0.38 3.26
CA HIS A 653 -17.36 -0.25 3.73
C HIS A 653 -17.70 0.25 5.13
N HIS A 654 -18.79 1.00 5.21
CA HIS A 654 -19.37 1.41 6.48
C HIS A 654 -20.34 0.33 6.94
N TYR A 655 -19.98 -0.34 8.02
CA TYR A 655 -20.79 -1.35 8.69
C TYR A 655 -21.41 -0.72 9.93
N ALA A 656 -22.67 -1.02 10.21
CA ALA A 656 -23.34 -0.60 11.44
C ALA A 656 -22.92 -1.48 12.64
N LEU A 657 -21.60 -1.60 12.89
CA LEU A 657 -21.04 -2.42 13.97
C LEU A 657 -21.30 -1.80 15.35
N GLU A 658 -21.34 -0.47 15.41
CA GLU A 658 -21.55 0.31 16.64
C GLU A 658 -22.96 0.13 17.24
N ASP A 659 -23.90 -0.44 16.48
CA ASP A 659 -25.23 -0.79 16.98
C ASP A 659 -25.22 -2.04 17.89
N PHE A 660 -24.08 -2.74 17.96
CA PHE A 660 -23.88 -4.01 18.66
C PHE A 660 -22.63 -3.96 19.55
N THR A 661 -22.58 -4.83 20.57
CA THR A 661 -21.30 -5.22 21.18
C THR A 661 -20.57 -6.12 20.19
N THR A 662 -19.49 -5.62 19.59
CA THR A 662 -18.85 -6.26 18.44
C THR A 662 -17.49 -6.85 18.80
N LEU A 663 -17.37 -8.18 18.66
CA LEU A 663 -16.12 -8.92 18.84
C LEU A 663 -15.62 -9.47 17.50
N ILE A 664 -14.48 -8.98 17.03
CA ILE A 664 -13.82 -9.47 15.81
C ILE A 664 -12.68 -10.41 16.19
N LEU A 665 -12.68 -11.62 15.64
CA LEU A 665 -11.71 -12.68 15.92
C LEU A 665 -10.74 -12.86 14.74
N ASP A 666 -9.69 -12.05 14.69
CA ASP A 666 -8.73 -12.03 13.58
C ASP A 666 -7.30 -12.22 14.08
N GLY A 667 -6.69 -13.36 13.77
CA GLY A 667 -5.37 -13.72 14.29
C GLY A 667 -4.21 -12.88 13.73
N THR A 668 -4.46 -12.08 12.70
CA THR A 668 -3.48 -11.18 12.07
C THR A 668 -3.67 -9.71 12.45
N ALA A 669 -4.68 -9.39 13.25
CA ALA A 669 -5.09 -8.00 13.49
C ALA A 669 -4.02 -7.11 14.13
N ALA A 670 -3.19 -7.64 15.02
CA ALA A 670 -2.10 -6.89 15.65
C ALA A 670 -1.08 -6.34 14.65
N HIS A 671 -1.06 -6.86 13.42
CA HIS A 671 -0.14 -6.43 12.39
C HIS A 671 -0.83 -5.99 11.11
N ASP A 672 -2.16 -5.94 11.03
CA ASP A 672 -2.86 -5.63 9.78
C ASP A 672 -3.13 -4.13 9.65
N MET A 673 -2.39 -3.48 8.73
CA MET A 673 -2.44 -2.03 8.55
C MET A 673 -3.79 -1.52 8.04
N GLU A 674 -4.65 -2.40 7.51
CA GLU A 674 -5.98 -2.00 7.02
C GLU A 674 -6.89 -1.55 8.18
N TYR A 675 -6.67 -2.04 9.41
CA TYR A 675 -7.46 -1.58 10.56
C TYR A 675 -7.27 -0.09 10.88
N ARG A 676 -6.21 0.55 10.36
CA ARG A 676 -6.00 2.01 10.50
C ARG A 676 -7.08 2.84 9.80
N SER A 677 -7.79 2.29 8.82
CA SER A 677 -8.87 3.00 8.15
C SER A 677 -10.19 2.96 8.93
N ALA A 678 -10.30 2.11 9.95
CA ALA A 678 -11.52 1.94 10.70
C ALA A 678 -11.51 2.79 11.97
N GLN A 679 -12.58 3.55 12.16
CA GLN A 679 -12.79 4.34 13.37
C GLN A 679 -13.35 3.45 14.49
N ASN A 680 -13.12 3.84 15.75
CA ASN A 680 -13.68 3.20 16.94
C ASN A 680 -13.32 1.71 17.13
N ILE A 681 -12.21 1.28 16.53
CA ILE A 681 -11.67 -0.07 16.70
C ILE A 681 -10.63 -0.06 17.80
N LYS A 682 -10.73 -1.03 18.70
CA LYS A 682 -9.74 -1.24 19.75
C LYS A 682 -9.18 -2.66 19.68
N VAL A 683 -7.85 -2.78 19.59
CA VAL A 683 -7.18 -4.08 19.48
C VAL A 683 -6.72 -4.55 20.86
N LEU A 684 -7.19 -5.73 21.28
CA LEU A 684 -6.76 -6.34 22.54
C LEU A 684 -5.29 -6.73 22.45
N GLN A 685 -4.46 -6.24 23.38
CA GLN A 685 -3.05 -6.55 23.45
C GLN A 685 -2.85 -7.97 24.01
N THR A 686 -2.78 -8.96 23.14
CA THR A 686 -2.57 -10.35 23.56
C THR A 686 -1.09 -10.71 23.64
N PRO A 687 -0.64 -11.46 24.64
CA PRO A 687 0.72 -11.99 24.68
C PRO A 687 0.91 -13.02 23.57
N ARG A 688 2.16 -13.16 23.10
CA ARG A 688 2.52 -14.29 22.23
C ARG A 688 2.39 -15.59 23.02
N VAL A 689 1.64 -16.52 22.43
CA VAL A 689 1.27 -17.81 23.03
C VAL A 689 1.90 -19.00 22.30
N ARG A 690 2.65 -18.77 21.21
CA ARG A 690 3.29 -19.82 20.41
C ARG A 690 4.76 -19.56 20.15
N ASP A 691 5.45 -20.68 19.96
CA ASP A 691 6.83 -20.77 19.53
C ASP A 691 6.86 -21.54 18.19
N TYR A 692 7.64 -21.05 17.23
CA TYR A 692 7.73 -21.61 15.88
C TYR A 692 9.10 -22.26 15.59
N ASN A 693 9.80 -22.71 16.63
CA ASN A 693 11.07 -23.46 16.57
C ASN A 693 11.09 -24.66 15.60
N LEU A 694 9.93 -25.27 15.31
CA LEU A 694 9.79 -26.40 14.39
C LEU A 694 9.49 -26.00 12.93
N LEU A 695 9.34 -24.70 12.66
CA LEU A 695 9.09 -24.16 11.33
C LEU A 695 10.40 -23.82 10.63
N THR A 696 10.56 -24.31 9.39
CA THR A 696 11.69 -23.96 8.52
C THR A 696 11.19 -23.39 7.20
N PHE A 697 11.64 -22.18 6.87
CA PHE A 697 11.47 -21.57 5.57
C PHE A 697 12.58 -22.01 4.62
N HIS A 698 12.21 -22.46 3.43
CA HIS A 698 13.10 -22.81 2.33
C HIS A 698 12.90 -21.78 1.22
N ALA A 699 13.75 -20.76 1.18
CA ALA A 699 13.60 -19.61 0.28
C ALA A 699 14.48 -19.74 -0.98
N ALA A 700 13.87 -19.69 -2.17
CA ALA A 700 14.59 -19.72 -3.43
C ALA A 700 14.76 -18.31 -4.02
N PRO A 701 15.95 -17.91 -4.49
CA PRO A 701 16.25 -16.54 -4.96
C PRO A 701 15.68 -16.26 -6.36
N LEU A 702 14.41 -16.59 -6.58
CA LEU A 702 13.70 -16.45 -7.85
C LEU A 702 12.35 -15.76 -7.63
N THR A 703 11.67 -15.35 -8.71
CA THR A 703 10.34 -14.74 -8.64
C THR A 703 9.37 -15.53 -9.50
N MET A 704 8.30 -16.06 -8.90
CA MET A 704 7.21 -16.76 -9.60
C MET A 704 5.93 -15.91 -9.62
N SER A 705 5.99 -14.70 -10.20
CA SER A 705 4.76 -13.92 -10.40
C SER A 705 3.90 -14.54 -11.51
N LYS A 706 2.61 -14.17 -11.60
CA LYS A 706 1.74 -14.63 -12.69
C LYS A 706 2.34 -14.43 -14.08
N SER A 707 2.94 -13.25 -14.33
CA SER A 707 3.56 -12.92 -15.61
C SER A 707 4.83 -13.74 -15.89
N VAL A 708 5.64 -14.02 -14.86
CA VAL A 708 6.84 -14.85 -15.01
C VAL A 708 6.49 -16.32 -15.23
N LEU A 709 5.48 -16.86 -14.52
CA LEU A 709 5.01 -18.22 -14.76
C LEU A 709 4.40 -18.39 -16.15
N GLN A 710 3.76 -17.34 -16.68
CA GLN A 710 3.23 -17.35 -18.04
C GLN A 710 4.34 -17.34 -19.09
N SER A 711 5.45 -16.62 -18.87
CA SER A 711 6.58 -16.57 -19.80
C SER A 711 7.56 -17.73 -19.63
N ASN A 712 7.62 -18.35 -18.45
CA ASN A 712 8.46 -19.51 -18.16
C ASN A 712 7.68 -20.62 -17.42
N PRO A 713 6.87 -21.42 -18.14
CA PRO A 713 6.09 -22.51 -17.54
C PRO A 713 6.91 -23.59 -16.84
N LYS A 714 8.20 -23.75 -17.17
CA LYS A 714 9.09 -24.75 -16.53
C LYS A 714 9.23 -24.56 -15.02
N LEU A 715 8.96 -23.36 -14.52
CA LEU A 715 8.92 -23.09 -13.07
C LEU A 715 7.78 -23.86 -12.38
N LEU A 716 6.68 -24.18 -13.07
CA LEU A 716 5.62 -25.03 -12.53
C LEU A 716 6.05 -26.50 -12.47
N ASP A 717 6.88 -26.95 -13.42
CA ASP A 717 7.44 -28.30 -13.42
C ASP A 717 8.39 -28.50 -12.24
N ASP A 718 9.21 -27.49 -11.95
CA ASP A 718 10.10 -27.48 -10.77
C ASP A 718 9.31 -27.53 -9.44
N ILE A 719 8.18 -26.83 -9.37
CA ILE A 719 7.24 -26.93 -8.23
C ILE A 719 6.67 -28.34 -8.11
N ALA A 720 6.23 -28.95 -9.22
CA ALA A 720 5.70 -30.31 -9.22
C ALA A 720 6.78 -31.34 -8.82
N ASN A 721 7.99 -31.21 -9.35
CA ASN A 721 9.12 -32.09 -9.00
C ASN A 721 9.48 -31.96 -7.51
N THR A 722 9.52 -30.72 -6.99
CA THR A 722 9.75 -30.48 -5.56
C THR A 722 8.65 -31.12 -4.70
N ALA A 723 7.38 -30.95 -5.08
CA ALA A 723 6.26 -31.57 -4.38
C ALA A 723 6.35 -33.10 -4.37
N ARG A 724 6.70 -33.70 -5.52
CA ARG A 724 6.86 -35.15 -5.68
C ARG A 724 7.96 -35.70 -4.77
N ASN A 725 9.11 -35.03 -4.74
CA ASN A 725 10.24 -35.45 -3.90
C ASN A 725 9.93 -35.35 -2.39
N LEU A 726 9.11 -34.39 -1.98
CA LEU A 726 8.68 -34.25 -0.58
C LEU A 726 7.58 -35.25 -0.20
N ALA A 727 6.74 -35.64 -1.15
CA ALA A 727 5.61 -36.54 -0.94
C ALA A 727 6.01 -37.95 -0.47
N ASP A 728 7.29 -38.33 -0.62
CA ASP A 728 7.81 -39.60 -0.14
C ASP A 728 7.97 -39.65 1.40
N GLU A 729 8.17 -38.50 2.04
CA GLU A 729 8.44 -38.40 3.49
C GLU A 729 7.37 -37.56 4.22
N GLN A 730 6.60 -36.74 3.51
CA GLN A 730 5.74 -35.71 4.09
C GLN A 730 4.40 -35.57 3.35
N ASN A 731 3.40 -35.05 4.05
CA ASN A 731 2.15 -34.62 3.43
C ASN A 731 2.31 -33.17 2.96
N VAL A 732 2.15 -32.93 1.66
CA VAL A 732 2.47 -31.66 1.01
C VAL A 732 1.20 -30.92 0.60
N LEU A 733 1.13 -29.64 0.93
CA LEU A 733 0.16 -28.70 0.34
C LEU A 733 0.87 -27.82 -0.69
N VAL A 734 0.38 -27.78 -1.92
CA VAL A 734 0.82 -26.84 -2.96
C VAL A 734 -0.24 -25.76 -3.14
N LEU A 735 0.13 -24.51 -2.92
CA LEU A 735 -0.71 -23.33 -3.18
C LEU A 735 -0.23 -22.60 -4.42
N CYS A 736 -1.14 -22.37 -5.36
CA CYS A 736 -0.82 -21.75 -6.64
C CYS A 736 -1.86 -20.69 -7.08
N TYR A 737 -1.59 -20.00 -8.19
CA TYR A 737 -2.61 -19.16 -8.81
C TYR A 737 -3.71 -20.03 -9.42
N LYS A 738 -4.97 -19.59 -9.33
CA LYS A 738 -6.16 -20.35 -9.76
C LYS A 738 -6.04 -20.97 -11.16
N GLN A 739 -5.45 -20.25 -12.11
CA GLN A 739 -5.27 -20.71 -13.49
C GLN A 739 -4.30 -21.90 -13.66
N TYR A 740 -3.41 -22.14 -12.70
CA TYR A 740 -2.41 -23.21 -12.75
C TYR A 740 -2.77 -24.42 -11.88
N ARG A 741 -3.92 -24.36 -11.19
CA ARG A 741 -4.36 -25.45 -10.30
C ARG A 741 -4.51 -26.77 -11.05
N HIS A 742 -5.28 -26.77 -12.15
CA HIS A 742 -5.52 -27.98 -12.92
C HIS A 742 -4.25 -28.57 -13.52
N TYR A 743 -3.33 -27.72 -13.98
CA TYR A 743 -2.02 -28.15 -14.47
C TYR A 743 -1.25 -28.92 -13.40
N LEU A 744 -1.15 -28.38 -12.19
CA LEU A 744 -0.44 -29.05 -11.09
C LEU A 744 -1.19 -30.29 -10.59
N GLU A 745 -2.53 -30.29 -10.59
CA GLU A 745 -3.33 -31.48 -10.28
C GLU A 745 -3.07 -32.64 -11.27
N GLU A 746 -2.85 -32.32 -12.55
CA GLU A 746 -2.52 -33.31 -13.58
C GLU A 746 -1.07 -33.84 -13.42
N GLN A 747 -0.10 -32.96 -13.18
CA GLN A 747 1.32 -33.34 -12.99
C GLN A 747 1.60 -34.15 -11.71
N LEU A 748 0.71 -34.06 -10.72
CA LEU A 748 0.81 -34.69 -9.40
C LEU A 748 -0.31 -35.71 -9.15
N ALA A 749 -0.93 -36.22 -10.22
CA ALA A 749 -2.12 -37.07 -10.13
C ALA A 749 -1.88 -38.33 -9.28
N ASP A 750 -0.70 -38.94 -9.38
CA ASP A 750 -0.35 -40.15 -8.62
C ASP A 750 -0.16 -39.86 -7.13
N GLU A 751 0.52 -38.78 -6.77
CA GLU A 751 0.70 -38.33 -5.39
C GLU A 751 -0.63 -37.92 -4.74
N ILE A 752 -1.49 -37.25 -5.51
CA ILE A 752 -2.84 -36.85 -5.06
C ILE A 752 -3.70 -38.09 -4.81
N LYS A 753 -3.64 -39.09 -5.71
CA LYS A 753 -4.37 -40.35 -5.55
C LYS A 753 -3.91 -41.14 -4.32
N ARG A 754 -2.62 -41.06 -3.97
CA ARG A 754 -2.05 -41.61 -2.73
C ARG A 754 -2.43 -40.81 -1.48
N GLY A 755 -2.93 -39.59 -1.63
CA GLY A 755 -3.24 -38.67 -0.53
C GLY A 755 -2.03 -37.94 0.07
N ALA A 756 -0.84 -38.08 -0.52
CA ALA A 756 0.39 -37.47 -0.03
C ALA A 756 0.50 -35.98 -0.44
N VAL A 757 -0.13 -35.59 -1.55
CA VAL A 757 -0.12 -34.21 -2.05
C VAL A 757 -1.54 -33.67 -2.16
N MET A 758 -1.71 -32.42 -1.77
CA MET A 758 -2.93 -31.65 -1.98
C MET A 758 -2.59 -30.39 -2.77
N VAL A 759 -3.32 -30.14 -3.86
CA VAL A 759 -3.16 -28.91 -4.65
C VAL A 759 -4.38 -28.03 -4.45
N ASN A 760 -4.16 -26.74 -4.19
CA ASN A 760 -5.22 -25.75 -4.20
C ASN A 760 -4.68 -24.39 -4.68
N HIS A 761 -5.57 -23.42 -4.78
CA HIS A 761 -5.21 -22.06 -5.12
C HIS A 761 -5.33 -21.12 -3.92
N TYR A 762 -4.53 -20.05 -3.97
CA TYR A 762 -4.58 -18.99 -2.97
C TYR A 762 -6.02 -18.48 -2.74
N GLY A 763 -6.32 -18.10 -1.49
CA GLY A 763 -7.64 -17.65 -1.04
C GLY A 763 -8.66 -18.78 -0.80
N ASN A 764 -8.52 -19.94 -1.45
CA ASN A 764 -9.45 -21.07 -1.27
C ASN A 764 -9.07 -22.03 -0.13
N VAL A 765 -8.05 -21.71 0.65
CA VAL A 765 -7.71 -22.43 1.89
C VAL A 765 -8.18 -21.71 3.16
N LYS A 766 -8.54 -20.42 3.07
CA LYS A 766 -9.05 -19.63 4.19
C LYS A 766 -10.34 -20.25 4.75
N GLY A 767 -10.38 -20.51 6.04
CA GLY A 767 -11.50 -21.17 6.72
C GLY A 767 -11.61 -22.69 6.54
N SER A 768 -10.64 -23.36 5.89
CA SER A 768 -10.63 -24.83 5.75
C SER A 768 -9.72 -25.49 6.79
N ASN A 769 -10.14 -26.65 7.30
CA ASN A 769 -9.34 -27.53 8.16
C ASN A 769 -8.71 -28.72 7.41
N LYS A 770 -8.94 -28.82 6.08
CA LYS A 770 -8.55 -29.98 5.28
C LYS A 770 -7.04 -30.25 5.30
N TYR A 771 -6.23 -29.22 5.49
CA TYR A 771 -4.77 -29.26 5.32
C TYR A 771 -3.98 -29.34 6.64
N ALA A 772 -4.66 -29.47 7.78
CA ALA A 772 -4.02 -29.43 9.09
C ALA A 772 -3.05 -30.59 9.36
N HIS A 773 -3.04 -31.62 8.51
CA HIS A 773 -2.12 -32.77 8.58
C HIS A 773 -0.91 -32.63 7.64
N CYS A 774 -0.87 -31.60 6.79
CA CYS A 774 0.27 -31.34 5.91
C CYS A 774 1.45 -30.84 6.75
N THR A 775 2.64 -31.40 6.53
CA THR A 775 3.90 -30.98 7.18
C THR A 775 4.81 -30.21 6.23
N ALA A 776 4.46 -30.15 4.93
CA ALA A 776 5.11 -29.29 3.95
C ALA A 776 4.10 -28.37 3.25
N LEU A 777 4.51 -27.14 2.96
CA LEU A 777 3.78 -26.15 2.17
C LEU A 777 4.69 -25.61 1.06
N ILE A 778 4.23 -25.64 -0.18
CA ILE A 778 4.90 -25.00 -1.31
C ILE A 778 4.03 -23.87 -1.84
N LEU A 779 4.57 -22.65 -1.83
CA LEU A 779 3.94 -21.47 -2.42
C LEU A 779 4.45 -21.27 -3.85
N ALA A 780 3.63 -21.47 -4.87
CA ALA A 780 3.98 -21.17 -6.27
C ALA A 780 3.88 -19.65 -6.53
N GLY A 781 4.76 -18.88 -5.89
CA GLY A 781 4.82 -17.41 -5.97
C GLY A 781 4.36 -16.67 -4.71
N ILE A 782 4.64 -15.37 -4.66
CA ILE A 782 4.04 -14.45 -3.68
C ILE A 782 2.88 -13.72 -4.36
N GLN A 783 1.75 -13.60 -3.66
CA GLN A 783 0.61 -12.85 -4.19
C GLN A 783 0.98 -11.37 -4.35
N ASN A 784 0.68 -10.80 -5.51
CA ASN A 784 0.80 -9.38 -5.77
C ASN A 784 -0.45 -8.93 -6.54
N LYS A 785 -1.14 -7.92 -6.03
CA LYS A 785 -2.43 -7.43 -6.55
C LYS A 785 -2.28 -6.29 -7.58
N GLY A 786 -1.05 -5.91 -7.90
CA GLY A 786 -0.70 -4.86 -8.85
C GLY A 786 -0.52 -3.50 -8.20
N ASP A 787 0.28 -2.64 -8.81
CA ASP A 787 0.65 -1.35 -8.22
C ASP A 787 -0.55 -0.44 -7.98
N ALA A 788 -1.48 -0.41 -8.95
CA ALA A 788 -2.67 0.43 -8.87
C ALA A 788 -3.55 0.06 -7.67
N TYR A 789 -3.62 -1.23 -7.33
CA TYR A 789 -4.33 -1.71 -6.14
C TYR A 789 -3.69 -1.18 -4.86
N TYR A 790 -2.36 -1.28 -4.74
CA TYR A 790 -1.66 -0.83 -3.52
C TYR A 790 -1.72 0.69 -3.37
N ILE A 791 -1.52 1.43 -4.46
CA ILE A 791 -1.61 2.90 -4.47
C ILE A 791 -3.01 3.34 -4.06
N SER A 792 -4.06 2.89 -4.76
CA SER A 792 -5.42 3.37 -4.48
C SER A 792 -5.90 3.02 -3.07
N ARG A 793 -5.43 1.89 -2.50
CA ARG A 793 -5.78 1.47 -1.14
C ARG A 793 -4.97 2.21 -0.09
N PHE A 794 -3.70 2.48 -0.35
CA PHE A 794 -2.85 3.31 0.51
C PHE A 794 -3.38 4.74 0.60
N GLU A 795 -3.68 5.39 -0.53
CA GLU A 795 -4.24 6.74 -0.55
C GLU A 795 -5.53 6.82 0.26
N LYS A 796 -6.31 5.73 0.27
CA LYS A 796 -7.54 5.64 1.03
C LYS A 796 -7.33 5.50 2.54
N ILE A 797 -6.33 4.72 2.97
CA ILE A 797 -6.00 4.52 4.39
C ILE A 797 -5.34 5.77 4.98
N TYR A 798 -4.48 6.43 4.23
CA TYR A 798 -3.64 7.53 4.72
C TYR A 798 -4.14 8.93 4.33
N GLY A 799 -5.12 9.05 3.44
CA GLY A 799 -5.64 10.33 2.96
C GLY A 799 -4.64 11.15 2.13
N GLN A 800 -3.49 10.56 1.75
CA GLN A 800 -2.39 11.25 1.08
C GLN A 800 -2.13 10.65 -0.30
N ALA A 801 -1.94 11.50 -1.30
CA ALA A 801 -1.52 11.07 -2.64
C ALA A 801 -0.16 10.38 -2.56
N ALA A 802 -0.06 9.15 -3.08
CA ALA A 802 1.16 8.37 -2.98
C ALA A 802 2.12 8.69 -4.13
N GLU A 803 3.41 8.85 -3.84
CA GLU A 803 4.42 8.83 -4.89
C GLU A 803 4.43 7.47 -5.59
N THR A 804 4.01 7.45 -6.85
CA THR A 804 3.82 6.23 -7.66
C THR A 804 5.12 5.64 -8.21
N GLY A 805 6.25 6.31 -7.96
CA GLY A 805 7.55 5.87 -8.45
C GLY A 805 7.93 4.50 -7.90
N THR A 806 8.29 3.56 -8.78
CA THR A 806 8.87 2.27 -8.39
C THR A 806 10.38 2.25 -8.63
N LEU A 807 11.09 1.46 -7.83
CA LEU A 807 12.47 1.05 -8.05
C LEU A 807 12.45 -0.40 -8.50
N SER A 808 13.07 -0.67 -9.64
CA SER A 808 13.26 -2.02 -10.16
C SER A 808 14.68 -2.11 -10.70
N SER A 809 15.51 -2.98 -10.11
CA SER A 809 16.75 -3.43 -10.73
C SER A 809 16.59 -4.88 -11.19
N LYS A 810 17.38 -5.31 -12.19
CA LYS A 810 17.37 -6.71 -12.68
C LYS A 810 17.61 -7.71 -11.54
N HIS A 811 18.31 -7.30 -10.47
CA HIS A 811 18.74 -8.17 -9.38
C HIS A 811 17.85 -8.08 -8.12
N HIS A 812 17.02 -7.06 -7.95
CA HIS A 812 16.23 -6.85 -6.70
C HIS A 812 14.73 -7.06 -6.85
N ALA A 813 14.06 -7.23 -5.71
CA ALA A 813 12.61 -7.21 -5.65
C ALA A 813 12.10 -5.83 -6.08
N ARG A 814 10.99 -5.79 -6.82
CA ARG A 814 10.37 -4.54 -7.24
C ARG A 814 9.70 -3.87 -6.05
N ARG A 815 10.05 -2.61 -5.78
CA ARG A 815 9.55 -1.85 -4.63
C ARG A 815 9.06 -0.45 -5.00
N PHE A 816 8.21 0.13 -4.16
CA PHE A 816 7.84 1.54 -4.24
C PHE A 816 8.93 2.42 -3.63
N LYS A 817 9.15 3.61 -4.21
CA LYS A 817 10.05 4.62 -3.63
C LYS A 817 9.51 5.11 -2.28
N ASN A 818 8.19 5.29 -2.17
CA ASN A 818 7.54 5.62 -0.91
C ASN A 818 7.62 4.40 0.03
N VAL A 819 8.30 4.58 1.17
CA VAL A 819 8.57 3.52 2.15
C VAL A 819 7.28 3.09 2.87
N ASP A 820 6.36 4.02 3.13
CA ASP A 820 5.08 3.72 3.78
C ASP A 820 4.16 2.91 2.85
N LEU A 821 4.12 3.27 1.56
CA LEU A 821 3.41 2.49 0.53
C LEU A 821 4.05 1.11 0.36
N GLU A 822 5.38 1.01 0.37
CA GLU A 822 6.08 -0.26 0.32
C GLU A 822 5.80 -1.12 1.56
N ALA A 823 5.78 -0.52 2.75
CA ALA A 823 5.42 -1.19 4.00
C ALA A 823 3.99 -1.72 3.94
N PHE A 824 3.04 -0.92 3.44
CA PHE A 824 1.66 -1.36 3.21
C PHE A 824 1.56 -2.53 2.23
N LYS A 825 2.29 -2.48 1.10
CA LYS A 825 2.33 -3.59 0.13
C LYS A 825 2.85 -4.86 0.80
N LEU A 826 3.98 -4.78 1.48
CA LEU A 826 4.59 -5.91 2.19
C LEU A 826 3.65 -6.46 3.27
N ASN A 827 2.96 -5.58 4.00
CA ASN A 827 2.00 -5.94 5.02
C ASN A 827 0.83 -6.75 4.45
N ASP A 828 0.21 -6.29 3.36
CA ASP A 828 -0.85 -7.04 2.67
C ASP A 828 -0.33 -8.43 2.27
N GLN A 829 0.83 -8.52 1.62
CA GLN A 829 1.43 -9.81 1.24
C GLN A 829 1.70 -10.72 2.44
N LEU A 830 2.17 -10.15 3.55
CA LEU A 830 2.53 -10.86 4.77
C LEU A 830 1.30 -11.45 5.45
N VAL A 831 0.23 -10.67 5.62
CA VAL A 831 -1.03 -11.12 6.25
C VAL A 831 -1.62 -12.33 5.52
N TYR A 832 -1.69 -12.28 4.18
CA TYR A 832 -2.20 -13.44 3.41
C TYR A 832 -1.28 -14.65 3.54
N THR A 833 0.04 -14.45 3.51
CA THR A 833 1.01 -15.55 3.60
C THR A 833 1.00 -16.21 4.97
N ILE A 834 0.89 -15.43 6.06
CA ILE A 834 0.69 -15.96 7.43
C ILE A 834 -0.57 -16.82 7.48
N GLN A 835 -1.68 -16.32 6.93
CA GLN A 835 -2.95 -17.06 6.93
C GLN A 835 -2.89 -18.37 6.15
N ASP A 836 -2.06 -18.46 5.11
CA ASP A 836 -1.81 -19.66 4.33
C ASP A 836 -0.89 -20.65 5.07
N ILE A 837 0.21 -20.18 5.66
CA ILE A 837 1.13 -21.00 6.49
C ILE A 837 0.39 -21.62 7.67
N CYS A 838 -0.44 -20.83 8.35
CA CYS A 838 -1.23 -21.31 9.49
C CYS A 838 -2.38 -22.27 9.11
N ARG A 839 -2.44 -22.80 7.88
CA ARG A 839 -3.38 -23.88 7.47
C ARG A 839 -2.79 -25.28 7.58
N VAL A 840 -1.47 -25.40 7.60
CA VAL A 840 -0.78 -26.69 7.72
C VAL A 840 -0.59 -27.09 9.19
N ALA A 841 0.18 -28.16 9.47
CA ALA A 841 0.34 -28.73 10.81
C ALA A 841 0.83 -27.75 11.87
N ILE A 842 1.50 -26.65 11.47
CA ILE A 842 1.93 -25.57 12.37
C ILE A 842 0.77 -24.90 13.13
N ARG A 843 -0.46 -25.05 12.63
CA ARG A 843 -1.67 -24.59 13.31
C ARG A 843 -1.90 -25.32 14.65
N ASN A 844 -1.49 -26.57 14.76
CA ASN A 844 -1.73 -27.39 15.94
C ASN A 844 -0.59 -27.21 16.96
N ARG A 845 -0.91 -26.70 18.16
CA ARG A 845 0.09 -26.51 19.23
C ARG A 845 0.72 -27.81 19.73
N SER A 846 0.01 -28.93 19.61
CA SER A 846 0.54 -30.24 20.00
C SER A 846 1.36 -30.90 18.89
N ASN A 847 1.55 -30.25 17.75
CA ASN A 847 2.39 -30.79 16.68
C ASN A 847 3.86 -30.79 17.10
N THR A 848 4.45 -31.97 17.14
CA THR A 848 5.89 -32.18 17.39
C THR A 848 6.68 -32.40 16.11
N SER A 849 6.01 -32.48 14.95
CA SER A 849 6.66 -32.74 13.66
C SER A 849 7.23 -31.44 13.07
N PRO A 850 8.44 -31.46 12.49
CA PRO A 850 8.97 -30.33 11.73
C PRO A 850 8.02 -29.94 10.58
N VAL A 851 7.88 -28.64 10.36
CA VAL A 851 7.07 -28.09 9.27
C VAL A 851 7.97 -27.30 8.33
N GLN A 852 7.84 -27.56 7.03
CA GLN A 852 8.66 -26.93 6.00
C GLN A 852 7.81 -26.07 5.06
N VAL A 853 8.26 -24.85 4.79
CA VAL A 853 7.56 -23.90 3.90
C VAL A 853 8.52 -23.45 2.80
N TYR A 854 8.20 -23.79 1.55
CA TYR A 854 8.98 -23.48 0.37
C TYR A 854 8.44 -22.22 -0.31
N ILE A 855 9.30 -21.19 -0.42
CA ILE A 855 8.92 -19.86 -0.89
C ILE A 855 9.87 -19.37 -1.99
N PRO A 856 9.40 -19.18 -3.23
CA PRO A 856 10.19 -18.60 -4.32
C PRO A 856 10.20 -17.07 -4.19
N THR A 857 11.14 -16.55 -3.39
CA THR A 857 11.32 -15.11 -3.21
C THR A 857 12.78 -14.72 -3.05
N LYS A 858 13.16 -13.64 -3.75
CA LYS A 858 14.41 -12.90 -3.55
C LYS A 858 14.25 -11.71 -2.60
N ASP A 859 13.07 -11.51 -2.02
CA ASP A 859 12.75 -10.41 -1.12
C ASP A 859 13.14 -10.74 0.33
N GLN A 860 14.32 -10.27 0.74
CA GLN A 860 14.85 -10.49 2.10
C GLN A 860 14.07 -9.72 3.18
N VAL A 861 13.48 -8.56 2.86
CA VAL A 861 12.68 -7.81 3.85
C VAL A 861 11.39 -8.56 4.14
N PHE A 862 10.75 -9.12 3.12
CA PHE A 862 9.57 -9.97 3.27
C PHE A 862 9.87 -11.24 4.10
N LEU A 863 11.01 -11.90 3.85
CA LEU A 863 11.44 -13.06 4.63
C LEU A 863 11.72 -12.70 6.09
N GLN A 864 12.38 -11.57 6.34
CA GLN A 864 12.62 -11.08 7.70
C GLN A 864 11.30 -10.83 8.43
N LEU A 865 10.33 -10.16 7.80
CA LEU A 865 9.00 -9.94 8.39
C LEU A 865 8.26 -11.24 8.71
N LEU A 866 8.42 -12.28 7.88
CA LEU A 866 7.90 -13.61 8.18
C LEU A 866 8.59 -14.23 9.42
N GLN A 867 9.92 -14.15 9.52
CA GLN A 867 10.65 -14.66 10.68
C GLN A 867 10.35 -13.88 11.97
N ASP A 868 10.11 -12.56 11.88
CA ASP A 868 9.72 -11.73 13.02
C ASP A 868 8.34 -12.12 13.58
N TYR A 869 7.42 -12.54 12.68
CA TYR A 869 6.10 -13.05 13.06
C TYR A 869 6.22 -14.47 13.62
N PHE A 870 6.85 -15.36 12.84
CA PHE A 870 7.12 -16.75 13.23
C PHE A 870 8.42 -16.86 14.02
N ILE A 871 8.42 -16.30 15.23
CA ILE A 871 9.62 -16.24 16.08
C ILE A 871 10.28 -17.60 16.27
N ASN A 872 11.60 -17.61 16.29
CA ASN A 872 12.47 -18.78 16.36
C ASN A 872 12.37 -19.77 15.18
N SER A 873 11.63 -19.43 14.13
CA SER A 873 11.68 -20.19 12.88
C SER A 873 13.07 -20.11 12.23
N LYS A 874 13.42 -21.14 11.47
CA LYS A 874 14.67 -21.19 10.69
C LYS A 874 14.41 -20.75 9.26
N CYS A 875 15.43 -20.21 8.60
CA CYS A 875 15.41 -19.93 7.18
C CYS A 875 16.65 -20.53 6.52
N CYS A 876 16.43 -21.25 5.42
CA CYS A 876 17.44 -21.96 4.66
C CYS A 876 17.26 -21.65 3.17
N VAL A 877 18.33 -21.77 2.40
CA VAL A 877 18.26 -21.59 0.94
C VAL A 877 17.57 -22.78 0.30
N TRP A 878 16.58 -22.52 -0.55
CA TRP A 878 15.99 -23.51 -1.44
C TRP A 878 16.62 -23.41 -2.83
N LEU A 879 17.25 -24.51 -3.20
CA LEU A 879 17.97 -24.68 -4.44
C LEU A 879 17.05 -25.30 -5.50
N SER A 880 16.18 -24.47 -6.08
CA SER A 880 15.35 -24.82 -7.24
C SER A 880 16.22 -25.06 -8.48
N GLU A 881 15.90 -26.07 -9.31
CA GLU A 881 16.66 -26.38 -10.54
C GLU A 881 16.75 -25.17 -11.47
N GLN A 882 15.71 -24.33 -11.48
CA GLN A 882 15.62 -23.13 -12.31
C GLN A 882 16.31 -21.90 -11.69
N ALA A 883 16.62 -21.92 -10.39
CA ALA A 883 17.43 -20.89 -9.73
C ALA A 883 18.94 -21.18 -9.79
N MET A 884 19.32 -22.36 -10.29
CA MET A 884 20.72 -22.73 -10.35
C MET A 884 21.49 -21.92 -11.40
N PRO A 885 22.69 -21.41 -11.06
CA PRO A 885 23.58 -20.84 -12.05
C PRO A 885 23.90 -21.87 -13.14
N ASN A 886 24.08 -21.44 -14.39
CA ASN A 886 24.43 -22.33 -15.51
C ASN A 886 25.69 -23.19 -15.28
N TRP A 887 26.59 -22.79 -14.38
CA TRP A 887 27.76 -23.61 -14.03
C TRP A 887 27.39 -24.84 -13.19
N TYR A 888 26.30 -24.77 -12.42
CA TYR A 888 25.90 -25.81 -11.49
C TYR A 888 25.51 -27.09 -12.22
N SER A 889 24.59 -26.99 -13.19
CA SER A 889 24.15 -28.15 -13.99
C SER A 889 25.31 -28.82 -14.73
N LYS A 890 26.22 -28.03 -15.31
CA LYS A 890 27.43 -28.54 -15.95
C LYS A 890 28.35 -29.28 -14.98
N CYS A 891 28.55 -28.72 -13.78
CA CYS A 891 29.33 -29.40 -12.74
C CYS A 891 28.62 -30.67 -12.28
N GLU A 892 27.30 -30.66 -12.12
CA GLU A 892 26.50 -31.81 -11.73
C GLU A 892 26.57 -32.95 -12.75
N ASP A 893 26.38 -32.67 -14.04
CA ASP A 893 26.52 -33.65 -15.13
C ASP A 893 27.92 -34.26 -15.16
N LEU A 894 28.95 -33.41 -14.98
CA LEU A 894 30.32 -33.88 -14.92
C LEU A 894 30.55 -34.75 -13.67
N PHE A 895 30.15 -34.28 -12.49
CA PHE A 895 30.41 -34.95 -11.21
C PHE A 895 29.66 -36.28 -11.08
N SER A 896 28.44 -36.35 -11.58
CA SER A 896 27.63 -37.57 -11.62
C SER A 896 28.27 -38.65 -12.50
N SER A 897 28.83 -38.26 -13.65
CA SER A 897 29.49 -39.18 -14.60
C SER A 897 30.90 -39.64 -14.21
N LEU A 898 31.55 -39.00 -13.23
CA LEU A 898 32.89 -39.42 -12.79
C LEU A 898 32.87 -40.79 -12.06
N PRO A 899 33.82 -41.70 -12.35
CA PRO A 899 33.99 -42.93 -11.57
C PRO A 899 34.68 -42.67 -10.22
N VAL A 900 34.45 -43.54 -9.24
CA VAL A 900 35.12 -43.47 -7.93
C VAL A 900 36.64 -43.59 -8.11
N GLY A 901 37.39 -42.74 -7.41
CA GLY A 901 38.85 -42.64 -7.51
C GLY A 901 39.35 -41.74 -8.65
N HIS A 902 38.46 -41.21 -9.49
CA HIS A 902 38.85 -40.29 -10.57
C HIS A 902 39.36 -38.96 -10.01
N LYS A 903 40.48 -38.48 -10.57
CA LYS A 903 41.09 -37.19 -10.24
C LYS A 903 40.81 -36.16 -11.33
N LEU A 904 39.92 -35.22 -11.03
CA LEU A 904 39.54 -34.13 -11.93
C LEU A 904 40.46 -32.92 -11.72
N LYS A 905 41.15 -32.44 -12.76
CA LYS A 905 41.94 -31.21 -12.62
C LYS A 905 41.03 -29.98 -12.60
N LYS A 906 41.38 -28.99 -11.77
CA LYS A 906 40.68 -27.69 -11.75
C LYS A 906 40.70 -26.99 -13.12
N SER A 907 41.72 -27.24 -13.95
CA SER A 907 41.79 -26.74 -15.33
C SER A 907 40.78 -27.42 -16.26
N GLU A 908 40.54 -28.72 -16.09
CA GLU A 908 39.58 -29.49 -16.89
C GLU A 908 38.15 -29.05 -16.54
N LEU A 909 37.85 -28.94 -15.24
CA LEU A 909 36.56 -28.41 -14.76
C LEU A 909 36.31 -26.98 -15.26
N ARG A 910 37.35 -26.14 -15.28
CA ARG A 910 37.25 -24.78 -15.80
C ARG A 910 36.96 -24.75 -17.31
N SER A 911 37.52 -25.71 -18.06
CA SER A 911 37.26 -25.86 -19.50
C SER A 911 35.81 -26.26 -19.77
N GLU A 912 35.27 -27.20 -18.99
CA GLU A 912 33.88 -27.64 -19.07
C GLU A 912 32.88 -26.49 -18.81
N LEU A 913 33.25 -25.62 -17.87
CA LEU A 913 32.50 -24.41 -17.56
C LEU A 913 32.66 -23.28 -18.58
N ALA A 914 33.49 -23.46 -19.62
CA ALA A 914 33.87 -22.45 -20.60
C ALA A 914 34.52 -21.19 -19.98
N LEU A 915 35.32 -21.38 -18.92
CA LEU A 915 35.95 -20.30 -18.15
C LEU A 915 37.45 -20.16 -18.45
N GLU A 916 37.83 -20.06 -19.72
CA GLU A 916 39.25 -19.99 -20.10
C GLU A 916 39.91 -18.62 -19.84
N GLY A 917 41.25 -18.63 -19.82
CA GLY A 917 42.06 -17.42 -19.66
C GLY A 917 42.13 -16.86 -18.22
N PRO A 918 42.76 -15.67 -18.03
CA PRO A 918 42.97 -15.06 -16.71
C PRO A 918 41.66 -14.62 -16.03
N ALA A 919 40.69 -14.10 -16.79
CA ALA A 919 39.39 -13.69 -16.29
C ALA A 919 38.55 -14.90 -15.85
N GLY A 920 38.50 -15.95 -16.68
CA GLY A 920 37.83 -17.20 -16.36
C GLY A 920 38.45 -17.91 -15.15
N LYS A 921 39.78 -17.83 -14.96
CA LYS A 921 40.44 -18.32 -13.73
C LYS A 921 39.92 -17.60 -12.48
N LYS A 922 39.77 -16.27 -12.52
CA LYS A 922 39.23 -15.49 -11.38
C LYS A 922 37.75 -15.79 -11.15
N GLN A 923 36.97 -15.97 -12.22
CA GLN A 923 35.56 -16.35 -12.10
C GLN A 923 35.39 -17.74 -11.50
N PHE A 924 36.21 -18.71 -11.93
CA PHE A 924 36.22 -20.05 -11.32
C PHE A 924 36.62 -20.01 -9.85
N GLN A 925 37.61 -19.19 -9.47
CA GLN A 925 37.95 -18.96 -8.06
C GLN A 925 36.79 -18.36 -7.25
N ARG A 926 35.95 -17.51 -7.86
CA ARG A 926 34.72 -17.02 -7.21
C ARG A 926 33.71 -18.14 -7.03
N ILE A 927 33.49 -18.96 -8.06
CA ILE A 927 32.60 -20.13 -7.98
C ILE A 927 33.06 -21.08 -6.86
N GLN A 928 34.36 -21.36 -6.76
CA GLN A 928 34.92 -22.21 -5.70
C GLN A 928 34.70 -21.66 -4.28
N LYS A 929 34.51 -20.34 -4.13
CA LYS A 929 34.19 -19.70 -2.86
C LYS A 929 32.69 -19.64 -2.57
N MET A 930 31.84 -19.95 -3.56
CA MET A 930 30.40 -20.02 -3.35
C MET A 930 30.08 -21.27 -2.53
N GLU A 931 29.27 -21.10 -1.49
CA GLU A 931 28.81 -22.20 -0.65
C GLU A 931 28.14 -23.31 -1.48
N LEU A 932 27.37 -22.91 -2.50
CA LEU A 932 26.71 -23.81 -3.45
C LEU A 932 27.68 -24.79 -4.14
N PHE A 933 28.90 -24.35 -4.45
CA PHE A 933 29.90 -25.21 -5.09
C PHE A 933 30.44 -26.24 -4.10
N SER A 934 30.70 -25.85 -2.85
CA SER A 934 31.11 -26.76 -1.78
C SER A 934 30.03 -27.80 -1.47
N GLN A 935 28.75 -27.39 -1.47
CA GLN A 935 27.61 -28.30 -1.30
C GLN A 935 27.54 -29.32 -2.44
N LEU A 936 27.73 -28.88 -3.69
CA LEU A 936 27.73 -29.76 -4.86
C LEU A 936 28.89 -30.77 -4.81
N LEU A 937 30.08 -30.34 -4.38
CA LEU A 937 31.20 -31.25 -4.15
C LEU A 937 30.86 -32.31 -3.09
N ALA A 938 30.26 -31.90 -1.96
CA ALA A 938 29.85 -32.82 -0.90
C ALA A 938 28.78 -33.82 -1.38
N GLN A 939 27.75 -33.36 -2.08
CA GLN A 939 26.66 -34.18 -2.65
C GLN A 939 27.19 -35.31 -3.52
N TYR A 940 28.20 -35.03 -4.36
CA TYR A 940 28.79 -36.01 -5.27
C TYR A 940 30.04 -36.71 -4.70
N SER A 941 30.30 -36.57 -3.40
CA SER A 941 31.46 -37.16 -2.71
C SER A 941 32.79 -36.79 -3.40
N ILE A 942 32.95 -35.53 -3.76
CA ILE A 942 34.16 -34.99 -4.37
C ILE A 942 34.91 -34.18 -3.32
N THR A 943 36.17 -34.52 -3.08
CA THR A 943 37.03 -33.84 -2.12
C THR A 943 38.21 -33.17 -2.83
N GLU A 944 38.72 -32.08 -2.24
CA GLU A 944 39.95 -31.46 -2.74
C GLU A 944 41.15 -32.36 -2.39
N PHE A 945 41.74 -32.99 -3.41
CA PHE A 945 42.91 -33.85 -3.24
C PHE A 945 44.19 -33.04 -3.07
N ASN A 946 44.30 -31.91 -3.80
CA ASN A 946 45.33 -30.89 -3.63
C ASN A 946 44.89 -29.58 -4.30
N ALA A 947 45.75 -28.55 -4.22
CA ALA A 947 45.48 -27.21 -4.77
C ALA A 947 45.07 -27.17 -6.26
N ARG A 948 45.34 -28.23 -7.04
CA ARG A 948 45.08 -28.31 -8.49
C ARG A 948 44.06 -29.38 -8.89
N THR A 949 43.66 -30.28 -8.00
CA THR A 949 42.82 -31.44 -8.38
C THR A 949 41.78 -31.78 -7.32
N TYR A 950 40.59 -32.15 -7.79
CA TYR A 950 39.55 -32.80 -7.00
C TYR A 950 39.61 -34.32 -7.20
N SER A 951 39.11 -35.10 -6.24
CA SER A 951 39.00 -36.56 -6.34
C SER A 951 37.61 -37.01 -5.91
N LYS A 952 36.98 -37.88 -6.70
CA LYS A 952 35.74 -38.55 -6.28
C LYS A 952 36.10 -39.69 -5.32
N VAL A 953 35.59 -39.65 -4.10
CA VAL A 953 35.82 -40.68 -3.09
C VAL A 953 34.64 -41.63 -3.03
N ALA A 954 34.87 -42.85 -2.53
CA ALA A 954 33.77 -43.77 -2.25
C ALA A 954 32.85 -43.13 -1.22
N VAL A 955 31.54 -43.18 -1.47
CA VAL A 955 30.51 -42.63 -0.58
C VAL A 955 30.72 -43.23 0.80
N GLN A 956 31.26 -42.46 1.75
CA GLN A 956 31.05 -42.78 3.15
C GLN A 956 29.58 -42.52 3.44
N PRO A 957 28.90 -43.34 4.26
CA PRO A 957 27.53 -43.08 4.68
C PRO A 957 27.54 -41.84 5.59
N VAL A 958 27.65 -40.66 5.00
CA VAL A 958 27.34 -39.41 5.63
C VAL A 958 25.82 -39.36 5.64
N GLN A 959 25.27 -39.47 6.85
CA GLN A 959 23.88 -39.17 7.17
C GLN A 959 23.46 -37.96 6.33
N LYS A 960 22.49 -38.14 5.41
CA LYS A 960 21.98 -37.08 4.51
C LYS A 960 21.79 -35.80 5.33
N ALA A 961 22.72 -34.87 5.24
CA ALA A 961 22.65 -33.59 5.93
C ALA A 961 21.69 -32.69 5.13
N LYS A 962 20.39 -33.01 5.23
CA LYS A 962 19.32 -32.04 5.03
C LYS A 962 19.27 -31.24 6.34
N ASP A 963 19.42 -29.93 6.26
CA ASP A 963 19.32 -28.91 7.33
C ASP A 963 20.64 -28.23 7.67
N MET A 964 20.93 -27.07 7.04
CA MET A 964 21.91 -26.11 7.55
C MET A 964 21.35 -24.67 7.44
N VAL A 965 21.50 -23.96 8.56
CA VAL A 965 20.86 -22.69 8.94
C VAL A 965 21.67 -21.49 8.41
N LEU A 966 21.00 -20.48 7.85
CA LEU A 966 21.59 -19.17 7.60
C LEU A 966 21.86 -18.47 8.94
N VAL A 967 23.11 -18.11 9.22
CA VAL A 967 23.48 -17.16 10.29
C VAL A 967 23.37 -15.74 9.77
#